data_AF-A0A7X9AS36-F1
#
_entry.id   AF-A0A7X9AS36-F1
#
_cell.length_a   1.000
_cell.length_b   1.000
_cell.length_c   1.000
_cell.angle_alpha   90.00
_cell.angle_beta   90.00
_cell.angle_gamma   90.00
#
_symmetry.space_group_name_H-M   'P 1'
#
loop_
_entity.id
_entity.type
_entity.pdbx_description
1 polymer ?
#
loop_
_entity_poly.entity_id
_entity_poly.type
_entity_poly.pdbx_seq_one_letter_code
_entity_poly.pdbx_strand_id
1 'polypeptide(L)'
;MTSLHFVHRSICHACTTALLLGAALVASAEPLPMNEAPAQANEWGFRPFDGQCSEVNPPAFSWRPQGKDLSYVLEVSAAPDFSSSQYRAEVPRYNVHCPPQSFPNGTWYWRFAYRTADGQQSAWSSTRSFSVDDDSAILPLPTRAELVSRVPTTHPRLFIRPEQLSELRQRAQTDLKPVFDSLCRQCDAMLAKPPPTEEPPKYPQGMVRNSDEWRKVWWGNRVYTIKALDGAATLAFTRLIGGKDEYGQLAKRILMDCAKWEPKGATGYRYNDEAGMPYNSRFARTYSYVYDLLSEDERAQCRNLMRIRGEEMYRHLFPRHLWAPYASHSNRAWHFLGEVALAFLGEIPEAEEWLWFAMNVYACVYPVWSDADGGWHEGMAYWRSYMTRFTWWADIMKSAMGVDAFAKPYFSSIGYYPMYLQPPGTKDGGFGDLVENLRANGNAALVSIFATQAQNPYWQWYVEAVGGAKVQNTYVGFVRGAAPVVAAKPPIDLPSSRCFRGTGQAMLNSNLLGGEDNVQLVFKSSPFGTQSHGYEANNAFTFNAYGERLLIRTGRRDSYGTEHHKNWMWETKSVNSISVNGESQLKHSAQSQGEITDFACTPLFDYVAGEAAKSYGGRLNSFKRRILFYKPDAVVIFDTLDAVEAATFDFHLHAINAMDIRSQQDIRMQNNGAACQVAMLWPNDLAITQSDKFDPPPRPRIKLVEYHLNAQTRQPQRQVEFVTVIRPYRADQELTGNPSLEKTSDGFVLAVPVKAAAGSATLKVTFNPAADAVQALLMDSAGRIIGSFDSVQK
;
A
#
# COMPACT_ATOMS: atom_id res chain seq x y z
N MET A 1 31.40 -79.24 -53.90
CA MET A 1 32.68 -78.60 -53.50
C MET A 1 32.77 -77.25 -54.21
N THR A 2 33.03 -76.20 -53.42
CA THR A 2 33.69 -74.92 -53.78
C THR A 2 33.15 -74.02 -54.91
N SER A 3 32.64 -72.86 -54.48
CA SER A 3 32.98 -71.46 -54.84
C SER A 3 33.48 -71.10 -56.25
N LEU A 4 32.92 -70.05 -56.88
CA LEU A 4 33.38 -68.65 -56.81
C LEU A 4 32.57 -67.71 -57.76
N HIS A 5 32.65 -66.39 -57.49
CA HIS A 5 31.88 -65.25 -58.01
C HIS A 5 32.19 -64.73 -59.43
N PHE A 6 31.22 -63.99 -60.00
CA PHE A 6 31.23 -62.61 -60.61
C PHE A 6 30.38 -62.57 -61.91
N VAL A 7 29.64 -61.53 -62.36
CA VAL A 7 29.03 -60.28 -61.85
C VAL A 7 28.25 -59.68 -63.05
N HIS A 8 27.11 -59.01 -62.75
CA HIS A 8 26.40 -57.95 -63.52
C HIS A 8 25.85 -58.22 -64.94
N ARG A 9 24.78 -57.56 -65.42
CA ARG A 9 23.63 -56.79 -64.90
C ARG A 9 22.77 -56.52 -66.16
N SER A 10 21.45 -56.58 -66.03
CA SER A 10 20.45 -55.61 -66.57
C SER A 10 19.19 -56.32 -67.06
N ILE A 11 18.05 -55.95 -66.47
CA ILE A 11 16.70 -56.28 -66.93
C ILE A 11 15.88 -54.97 -66.89
N CYS A 12 15.15 -54.69 -67.97
CA CYS A 12 14.03 -53.75 -68.04
C CYS A 12 12.78 -54.56 -68.39
N HIS A 13 11.74 -54.52 -67.55
CA HIS A 13 10.52 -53.68 -67.61
C HIS A 13 9.30 -54.46 -68.14
N ALA A 14 8.29 -54.60 -67.29
CA ALA A 14 6.87 -54.63 -67.66
C ALA A 14 6.04 -54.17 -66.45
N CYS A 15 5.03 -53.34 -66.72
CA CYS A 15 4.20 -52.60 -65.77
C CYS A 15 3.09 -53.45 -65.13
N THR A 16 2.69 -53.13 -63.90
CA THR A 16 1.29 -53.29 -63.47
C THR A 16 0.96 -52.28 -62.36
N THR A 17 -0.20 -51.64 -62.51
CA THR A 17 -0.75 -50.54 -61.72
C THR A 17 -1.37 -51.03 -60.40
N ALA A 18 -1.14 -50.33 -59.29
CA ALA A 18 -1.95 -50.45 -58.07
C ALA A 18 -2.17 -49.05 -57.46
N LEU A 19 -3.43 -48.64 -57.37
CA LEU A 19 -3.88 -47.47 -56.61
C LEU A 19 -3.77 -47.77 -55.10
N LEU A 20 -3.06 -46.92 -54.36
CA LEU A 20 -3.13 -46.84 -52.90
C LEU A 20 -3.56 -45.42 -52.52
N LEU A 21 -4.80 -45.26 -52.06
CA LEU A 21 -5.27 -44.07 -51.35
C LEU A 21 -4.53 -44.01 -50.00
N GLY A 22 -3.54 -43.12 -49.89
CA GLY A 22 -2.96 -42.73 -48.62
C GLY A 22 -3.84 -41.68 -47.95
N ALA A 23 -4.66 -42.09 -46.98
CA ALA A 23 -5.24 -41.16 -46.02
C ALA A 23 -4.09 -40.58 -45.18
N ALA A 24 -3.78 -39.31 -45.38
CA ALA A 24 -2.89 -38.57 -44.51
C ALA A 24 -3.57 -38.41 -43.15
N LEU A 25 -3.20 -39.25 -42.18
CA LEU A 25 -3.45 -39.01 -40.76
C LEU A 25 -2.67 -37.74 -40.38
N VAL A 26 -3.36 -36.59 -40.42
CA VAL A 26 -2.93 -35.41 -39.69
C VAL A 26 -3.11 -35.77 -38.22
N ALA A 27 -2.04 -36.24 -37.58
CA ALA A 27 -1.99 -36.34 -36.13
C ALA A 27 -2.13 -34.91 -35.59
N SER A 28 -3.34 -34.54 -35.14
CA SER A 28 -3.54 -33.32 -34.38
C SER A 28 -2.74 -33.48 -33.08
N ALA A 29 -1.59 -32.81 -32.98
CA ALA A 29 -0.87 -32.71 -31.73
C ALA A 29 -1.84 -32.20 -30.65
N GLU A 30 -1.87 -32.85 -29.49
CA GLU A 30 -2.68 -32.37 -28.38
C GLU A 30 -2.30 -30.91 -28.05
N PRO A 31 -3.28 -30.02 -27.80
CA PRO A 31 -2.98 -28.63 -27.47
C PRO A 31 -2.07 -28.56 -26.25
N LEU A 32 -1.06 -27.69 -26.30
CA LEU A 32 -0.18 -27.49 -25.16
C LEU A 32 -1.01 -27.12 -23.90
N PRO A 33 -0.71 -27.73 -22.74
CA PRO A 33 -1.54 -27.58 -21.55
C PRO A 33 -1.51 -26.16 -20.99
N MET A 34 -2.64 -25.68 -20.49
CA MET A 34 -2.79 -24.36 -19.85
C MET A 34 -2.80 -24.50 -18.33
N ASN A 35 -1.98 -23.72 -17.64
CA ASN A 35 -1.97 -23.64 -16.17
C ASN A 35 -2.90 -22.50 -15.69
N GLU A 36 -4.05 -22.88 -15.15
CA GLU A 36 -5.02 -21.94 -14.56
C GLU A 36 -5.14 -22.07 -13.04
N ALA A 37 -4.11 -22.61 -12.37
CA ALA A 37 -4.15 -22.75 -10.92
C ALA A 37 -4.39 -21.37 -10.24
N PRO A 38 -5.13 -21.32 -9.12
CA PRO A 38 -5.35 -20.09 -8.36
C PRO A 38 -4.05 -19.43 -7.90
N ALA A 39 -4.12 -18.13 -7.61
CA ALA A 39 -3.00 -17.40 -7.02
C ALA A 39 -2.64 -17.94 -5.63
N GLN A 40 -1.35 -17.95 -5.35
CA GLN A 40 -0.78 -18.23 -4.04
C GLN A 40 -0.70 -16.95 -3.18
N ALA A 41 -0.33 -17.09 -1.91
CA ALA A 41 -0.33 -16.00 -0.91
C ALA A 41 0.42 -14.72 -1.31
N ASN A 42 1.44 -14.80 -2.17
CA ASN A 42 2.23 -13.66 -2.66
C ASN A 42 1.92 -13.28 -4.11
N GLU A 43 0.90 -13.89 -4.72
CA GLU A 43 0.44 -13.66 -6.07
C GLU A 43 -0.92 -12.94 -6.01
N TRP A 44 -1.15 -12.01 -6.94
CA TRP A 44 -2.36 -11.18 -6.93
C TRP A 44 -3.51 -11.71 -7.80
N GLY A 45 -3.28 -12.80 -8.54
CA GLY A 45 -4.29 -13.50 -9.32
C GLY A 45 -4.60 -12.93 -10.70
N PHE A 46 -5.55 -13.60 -11.37
CA PHE A 46 -6.08 -13.16 -12.65
C PHE A 46 -6.82 -11.84 -12.49
N ARG A 47 -6.55 -10.89 -13.38
CA ARG A 47 -7.21 -9.58 -13.41
C ARG A 47 -7.61 -9.21 -14.85
N PRO A 48 -8.78 -8.61 -15.07
CA PRO A 48 -9.88 -8.55 -14.11
C PRO A 48 -10.32 -9.97 -13.71
N PHE A 49 -10.66 -10.17 -12.43
CA PHE A 49 -11.18 -11.47 -11.99
C PHE A 49 -12.59 -11.67 -12.56
N ASP A 50 -13.04 -12.92 -12.65
CA ASP A 50 -14.33 -13.23 -13.28
C ASP A 50 -15.48 -12.50 -12.56
N GLY A 51 -16.29 -11.77 -13.34
CA GLY A 51 -17.40 -10.97 -12.84
C GLY A 51 -17.01 -9.61 -12.24
N GLN A 52 -15.74 -9.19 -12.34
CA GLN A 52 -15.31 -7.90 -11.78
C GLN A 52 -15.96 -6.71 -12.51
N CYS A 53 -16.55 -5.78 -11.77
CA CYS A 53 -16.79 -4.42 -12.25
C CYS A 53 -15.49 -3.62 -12.10
N SER A 54 -14.92 -3.16 -13.20
CA SER A 54 -13.63 -2.47 -13.19
C SER A 54 -13.80 -1.00 -12.86
N GLU A 55 -12.97 -0.48 -11.96
CA GLU A 55 -12.93 0.95 -11.62
C GLU A 55 -12.24 1.79 -12.71
N VAL A 56 -11.62 1.12 -13.70
CA VAL A 56 -10.83 1.75 -14.76
C VAL A 56 -11.17 1.14 -16.12
N ASN A 57 -11.13 1.97 -17.16
CA ASN A 57 -11.43 1.56 -18.52
C ASN A 57 -10.34 2.07 -19.49
N PRO A 58 -9.62 1.18 -20.18
CA PRO A 58 -9.73 -0.28 -20.12
C PRO A 58 -9.20 -0.86 -18.79
N PRO A 59 -9.68 -2.03 -18.35
CA PRO A 59 -9.02 -2.76 -17.28
C PRO A 59 -7.61 -3.17 -17.70
N ALA A 60 -6.72 -3.24 -16.73
CA ALA A 60 -5.44 -3.91 -16.91
C ALA A 60 -5.60 -5.42 -16.72
N PHE A 61 -5.07 -6.18 -17.68
CA PHE A 61 -5.11 -7.63 -17.68
C PHE A 61 -3.86 -8.20 -17.02
N SER A 62 -4.04 -9.25 -16.21
CA SER A 62 -2.97 -10.07 -15.65
C SER A 62 -3.39 -11.52 -15.64
N TRP A 63 -2.48 -12.40 -16.03
CA TRP A 63 -2.69 -13.84 -16.05
C TRP A 63 -1.49 -14.60 -15.53
N ARG A 64 -1.74 -15.86 -15.17
CA ARG A 64 -0.72 -16.76 -14.66
C ARG A 64 0.38 -17.00 -15.70
N PRO A 65 1.66 -16.77 -15.38
CA PRO A 65 2.77 -17.12 -16.27
C PRO A 65 2.76 -18.61 -16.61
N GLN A 66 2.92 -18.93 -17.90
CA GLN A 66 2.85 -20.30 -18.42
C GLN A 66 4.23 -20.97 -18.58
N GLY A 67 5.30 -20.21 -18.38
CA GLY A 67 6.67 -20.66 -18.58
C GLY A 67 7.62 -19.49 -18.84
N LYS A 68 8.84 -19.82 -19.25
CA LYS A 68 9.85 -18.84 -19.68
C LYS A 68 9.82 -18.68 -21.19
N ASP A 69 10.17 -17.49 -21.66
CA ASP A 69 10.38 -17.19 -23.10
C ASP A 69 9.16 -17.50 -23.98
N LEU A 70 7.96 -17.30 -23.44
CA LEU A 70 6.68 -17.41 -24.14
C LEU A 70 6.17 -16.02 -24.57
N SER A 71 5.42 -15.97 -25.66
CA SER A 71 4.53 -14.85 -25.97
C SER A 71 3.08 -15.24 -25.69
N TYR A 72 2.20 -14.24 -25.63
CA TYR A 72 0.79 -14.44 -25.33
C TYR A 72 -0.09 -13.77 -26.38
N VAL A 73 -1.28 -14.32 -26.56
CA VAL A 73 -2.39 -13.68 -27.28
C VAL A 73 -3.48 -13.40 -26.26
N LEU A 74 -3.89 -12.15 -26.14
CA LEU A 74 -5.08 -11.74 -25.37
C LEU A 74 -6.22 -11.46 -26.35
N GLU A 75 -7.42 -11.98 -26.07
CA GLU A 75 -8.66 -11.61 -26.75
C GLU A 75 -9.66 -11.05 -25.74
N VAL A 76 -10.36 -10.00 -26.15
CA VAL A 76 -11.50 -9.42 -25.44
C VAL A 76 -12.68 -9.30 -26.41
N SER A 77 -13.83 -9.79 -25.98
CA SER A 77 -15.06 -9.87 -26.76
C SER A 77 -16.28 -9.42 -25.97
N ALA A 78 -17.27 -8.82 -26.63
CA ALA A 78 -18.60 -8.60 -26.07
C ALA A 78 -19.45 -9.91 -26.04
N ALA A 79 -19.04 -10.95 -26.78
CA ALA A 79 -19.70 -12.24 -26.83
C ALA A 79 -18.85 -13.31 -26.10
N PRO A 80 -19.45 -14.13 -25.22
CA PRO A 80 -18.70 -15.12 -24.43
C PRO A 80 -18.07 -16.25 -25.27
N ASP A 81 -18.56 -16.45 -26.49
CA ASP A 81 -18.02 -17.43 -27.45
C ASP A 81 -16.91 -16.87 -28.34
N PHE A 82 -16.61 -15.57 -28.23
CA PHE A 82 -15.64 -14.85 -29.05
C PHE A 82 -15.95 -14.90 -30.56
N SER A 83 -17.23 -15.03 -30.93
CA SER A 83 -17.70 -14.94 -32.32
C SER A 83 -17.42 -13.57 -32.95
N SER A 84 -17.27 -12.52 -32.13
CA SER A 84 -16.86 -11.17 -32.52
C SER A 84 -15.81 -10.66 -31.54
N SER A 85 -14.52 -10.78 -31.87
CA SER A 85 -13.42 -10.24 -31.06
C SER A 85 -13.21 -8.76 -31.37
N GLN A 86 -13.47 -7.88 -30.38
CA GLN A 86 -13.28 -6.43 -30.53
C GLN A 86 -11.86 -5.98 -30.22
N TYR A 87 -11.12 -6.78 -29.45
CA TYR A 87 -9.73 -6.49 -29.16
C TYR A 87 -8.89 -7.76 -29.13
N ARG A 88 -7.76 -7.72 -29.84
CA ARG A 88 -6.78 -8.79 -29.88
C ARG A 88 -5.39 -8.18 -29.76
N ALA A 89 -4.60 -8.67 -28.81
CA ALA A 89 -3.23 -8.20 -28.59
C ALA A 89 -2.24 -9.37 -28.60
N GLU A 90 -1.13 -9.18 -29.30
CA GLU A 90 0.05 -10.04 -29.22
C GLU A 90 0.99 -9.43 -28.17
N VAL A 91 1.24 -10.16 -27.09
CA VAL A 91 1.94 -9.68 -25.90
C VAL A 91 3.23 -10.47 -25.73
N PRO A 92 4.38 -9.95 -26.19
CA PRO A 92 5.63 -10.68 -26.13
C PRO A 92 6.18 -10.69 -24.70
N ARG A 93 6.41 -11.85 -24.08
CA ARG A 93 7.11 -12.04 -22.78
C ARG A 93 6.40 -11.52 -21.52
N TYR A 94 5.40 -10.65 -21.63
CA TYR A 94 4.65 -10.11 -20.49
C TYR A 94 3.41 -10.96 -20.21
N ASN A 95 3.17 -11.25 -18.92
CA ASN A 95 1.93 -11.89 -18.45
C ASN A 95 0.89 -10.86 -17.97
N VAL A 96 1.04 -9.61 -18.42
CA VAL A 96 0.14 -8.48 -18.17
C VAL A 96 -0.02 -7.67 -19.45
N HIS A 97 -1.13 -6.96 -19.56
CA HIS A 97 -1.38 -6.04 -20.67
C HIS A 97 -2.45 -5.02 -20.31
N CYS A 98 -2.19 -3.73 -20.57
CA CYS A 98 -3.22 -2.70 -20.50
C CYS A 98 -3.48 -2.18 -21.94
N PRO A 99 -4.70 -2.29 -22.47
CA PRO A 99 -5.01 -1.81 -23.82
C PRO A 99 -4.77 -0.30 -23.98
N PRO A 100 -4.40 0.16 -25.19
CA PRO A 100 -4.26 1.58 -25.50
C PRO A 100 -5.60 2.26 -25.84
N GLN A 101 -6.73 1.56 -25.68
CA GLN A 101 -8.07 2.04 -26.00
C GLN A 101 -9.06 1.55 -24.95
N SER A 102 -10.07 2.38 -24.64
CA SER A 102 -11.20 2.01 -23.78
C SER A 102 -12.22 1.14 -24.50
N PHE A 103 -13.06 0.49 -23.72
CA PHE A 103 -14.20 -0.31 -24.18
C PHE A 103 -15.51 0.46 -23.96
N PRO A 104 -16.51 0.32 -24.84
CA PRO A 104 -17.88 0.76 -24.53
C PRO A 104 -18.42 0.15 -23.23
N ASN A 105 -19.35 0.86 -22.58
CA ASN A 105 -20.01 0.36 -21.37
C ASN A 105 -20.71 -0.97 -21.62
N GLY A 106 -20.65 -1.85 -20.64
CA GLY A 106 -21.27 -3.16 -20.69
C GLY A 106 -20.36 -4.28 -20.19
N THR A 107 -20.83 -5.50 -20.41
CA THR A 107 -20.12 -6.73 -20.05
C THR A 107 -19.23 -7.19 -21.19
N TRP A 108 -18.01 -7.58 -20.84
CA TRP A 108 -16.97 -8.06 -21.73
C TRP A 108 -16.42 -9.38 -21.22
N TYR A 109 -15.86 -10.16 -22.12
CA TYR A 109 -15.28 -11.47 -21.88
C TYR A 109 -13.85 -11.47 -22.37
N TRP A 110 -12.94 -12.09 -21.64
CA TRP A 110 -11.54 -12.17 -22.00
C TRP A 110 -10.98 -13.57 -21.79
N ARG A 111 -10.01 -13.92 -22.63
CA ARG A 111 -9.23 -15.16 -22.58
C ARG A 111 -7.83 -14.91 -23.12
N PHE A 112 -6.90 -15.78 -22.76
CA PHE A 112 -5.54 -15.72 -23.29
C PHE A 112 -5.04 -17.10 -23.73
N ALA A 113 -4.08 -17.11 -24.65
CA ALA A 113 -3.31 -18.29 -25.04
C ALA A 113 -1.82 -17.92 -25.01
N TYR A 114 -0.94 -18.90 -24.85
CA TYR A 114 0.51 -18.68 -24.99
C TYR A 114 1.03 -19.31 -26.28
N ARG A 115 2.15 -18.79 -26.76
CA ARG A 115 2.89 -19.30 -27.91
C ARG A 115 4.32 -19.60 -27.52
N THR A 116 4.79 -20.77 -27.91
CA THR A 116 6.19 -21.19 -27.76
C THR A 116 7.07 -20.53 -28.82
N ALA A 117 8.39 -20.60 -28.64
CA ALA A 117 9.35 -19.97 -29.54
C ALA A 117 9.30 -20.50 -30.99
N ASP A 118 8.83 -21.73 -31.20
CA ASP A 118 8.59 -22.35 -32.52
C ASP A 118 7.20 -22.02 -33.11
N GLY A 119 6.41 -21.17 -32.43
CA GLY A 119 5.14 -20.66 -32.92
C GLY A 119 3.92 -21.53 -32.61
N GLN A 120 4.07 -22.66 -31.90
CA GLN A 120 2.93 -23.47 -31.48
C GLN A 120 2.10 -22.72 -30.43
N GLN A 121 0.78 -22.67 -30.63
CA GLN A 121 -0.15 -22.03 -29.70
C GLN A 121 -0.78 -23.05 -28.77
N SER A 122 -0.92 -22.70 -27.50
CA SER A 122 -1.69 -23.48 -26.52
C SER A 122 -3.19 -23.47 -26.82
N ALA A 123 -3.94 -24.30 -26.09
CA ALA A 123 -5.37 -24.05 -25.94
C ALA A 123 -5.62 -22.64 -25.34
N TRP A 124 -6.82 -22.10 -25.57
CA TRP A 124 -7.28 -20.90 -24.86
C TRP A 124 -7.48 -21.20 -23.37
N SER A 125 -7.25 -20.20 -22.52
CA SER A 125 -7.66 -20.23 -21.12
C SER A 125 -9.18 -20.29 -20.99
N SER A 126 -9.65 -20.60 -19.79
CA SER A 126 -11.03 -20.36 -19.39
C SER A 126 -11.41 -18.90 -19.66
N THR A 127 -12.65 -18.70 -20.09
CA THR A 127 -13.23 -17.37 -20.33
C THR A 127 -13.58 -16.74 -18.99
N ARG A 128 -13.22 -15.47 -18.83
CA ARG A 128 -13.56 -14.65 -17.66
C ARG A 128 -14.32 -13.41 -18.12
N SER A 129 -15.25 -12.94 -17.32
CA SER A 129 -16.05 -11.76 -17.59
C SER A 129 -15.60 -10.57 -16.75
N PHE A 130 -15.86 -9.36 -17.24
CA PHE A 130 -15.78 -8.11 -16.48
C PHE A 130 -16.81 -7.11 -17.02
N SER A 131 -17.08 -6.05 -16.28
CA SER A 131 -17.86 -4.91 -16.76
C SER A 131 -17.09 -3.60 -16.61
N VAL A 132 -17.41 -2.66 -17.49
CA VAL A 132 -17.05 -1.25 -17.39
C VAL A 132 -18.33 -0.42 -17.54
N ASP A 133 -18.39 0.69 -16.81
CA ASP A 133 -19.53 1.60 -16.73
C ASP A 133 -19.10 3.06 -16.93
N ASP A 134 -20.07 3.99 -16.86
CA ASP A 134 -19.81 5.43 -17.00
C ASP A 134 -18.93 6.00 -15.88
N ASP A 135 -18.89 5.36 -14.71
CA ASP A 135 -18.11 5.78 -13.55
C ASP A 135 -16.65 5.29 -13.60
N SER A 136 -16.34 4.38 -14.54
CA SER A 136 -15.01 3.81 -14.73
C SER A 136 -14.02 4.86 -15.26
N ALA A 137 -12.89 5.07 -14.57
CA ALA A 137 -11.90 6.06 -14.96
C ALA A 137 -11.19 5.69 -16.28
N ILE A 138 -11.18 6.59 -17.26
CA ILE A 138 -10.55 6.34 -18.58
C ILE A 138 -9.03 6.43 -18.48
N LEU A 139 -8.33 5.30 -18.54
CA LEU A 139 -6.89 5.18 -18.25
C LEU A 139 -6.15 4.19 -19.18
N PRO A 140 -6.20 4.38 -20.51
CA PRO A 140 -5.44 3.52 -21.42
C PRO A 140 -3.93 3.69 -21.19
N LEU A 141 -3.17 2.61 -21.35
CA LEU A 141 -1.71 2.67 -21.46
C LEU A 141 -1.34 2.96 -22.92
N PRO A 142 -0.72 4.10 -23.25
CA PRO A 142 -0.28 4.37 -24.61
C PRO A 142 0.61 3.24 -25.16
N THR A 143 0.58 3.07 -26.48
CA THR A 143 1.45 2.07 -27.12
C THR A 143 2.92 2.35 -26.79
N ARG A 144 3.76 1.31 -26.82
CA ARG A 144 5.20 1.45 -26.56
C ARG A 144 5.85 2.54 -27.42
N ALA A 145 5.54 2.56 -28.72
CA ALA A 145 6.06 3.55 -29.66
C ALA A 145 5.58 4.97 -29.34
N GLU A 146 4.28 5.12 -29.04
CA GLU A 146 3.71 6.41 -28.65
C GLU A 146 4.35 6.94 -27.37
N LEU A 147 4.47 6.10 -26.34
CA LEU A 147 5.06 6.48 -25.06
C LEU A 147 6.51 6.95 -25.22
N VAL A 148 7.33 6.22 -25.97
CA VAL A 148 8.72 6.59 -26.29
C VAL A 148 8.78 7.91 -27.07
N SER A 149 7.88 8.11 -28.03
CA SER A 149 7.86 9.32 -28.86
C SER A 149 7.56 10.61 -28.08
N ARG A 150 6.94 10.51 -26.90
CA ARG A 150 6.63 11.67 -26.04
C ARG A 150 7.85 12.17 -25.25
N VAL A 151 8.87 11.31 -25.08
CA VAL A 151 10.07 11.61 -24.29
C VAL A 151 10.99 12.57 -25.08
N PRO A 152 11.54 13.63 -24.45
CA PRO A 152 12.49 14.51 -25.11
C PRO A 152 13.71 13.77 -25.66
N THR A 153 14.11 14.09 -26.90
CA THR A 153 15.30 13.50 -27.53
C THR A 153 16.61 14.02 -26.93
N THR A 154 16.59 15.20 -26.31
CA THR A 154 17.73 15.81 -25.62
C THR A 154 17.52 15.85 -24.10
N HIS A 155 18.58 16.19 -23.37
CA HIS A 155 18.55 16.35 -21.92
C HIS A 155 18.21 17.80 -21.51
N PRO A 156 17.55 18.02 -20.36
CA PRO A 156 17.18 17.04 -19.34
C PRO A 156 15.89 16.25 -19.64
N ARG A 157 15.75 15.05 -19.04
CA ARG A 157 14.58 14.16 -19.21
C ARG A 157 13.84 13.81 -17.91
N LEU A 158 14.39 14.17 -16.76
CA LEU A 158 13.82 13.84 -15.45
C LEU A 158 13.27 15.12 -14.79
N PHE A 159 12.01 15.07 -14.35
CA PHE A 159 11.21 16.16 -13.73
C PHE A 159 10.90 17.37 -14.63
N ILE A 160 11.85 17.77 -15.48
CA ILE A 160 11.74 18.91 -16.36
C ILE A 160 12.10 18.49 -17.78
N ARG A 161 11.44 19.11 -18.75
CA ARG A 161 11.76 18.98 -20.17
C ARG A 161 12.71 20.11 -20.60
N PRO A 162 13.49 19.94 -21.68
CA PRO A 162 14.38 20.99 -22.19
C PRO A 162 13.61 22.28 -22.53
N GLU A 163 12.39 22.14 -23.05
CA GLU A 163 11.54 23.26 -23.47
C GLU A 163 11.08 24.14 -22.29
N GLN A 164 11.12 23.63 -21.06
CA GLN A 164 10.67 24.34 -19.85
C GLN A 164 11.79 25.17 -19.20
N LEU A 165 13.05 25.03 -19.64
CA LEU A 165 14.19 25.65 -18.97
C LEU A 165 14.15 27.19 -18.99
N SER A 166 13.68 27.79 -20.08
CA SER A 166 13.58 29.26 -20.19
C SER A 166 12.62 29.84 -19.17
N GLU A 167 11.42 29.26 -19.04
CA GLU A 167 10.42 29.67 -18.05
C GLU A 167 10.93 29.46 -16.62
N LEU A 168 11.52 28.29 -16.32
CA LEU A 168 12.03 28.01 -14.98
C LEU A 168 13.17 28.95 -14.57
N ARG A 169 14.04 29.34 -15.52
CA ARG A 169 15.07 30.37 -15.31
C ARG A 169 14.47 31.73 -14.99
N GLN A 170 13.41 32.12 -15.69
CA GLN A 170 12.69 33.37 -15.39
C GLN A 170 12.08 33.31 -13.99
N ARG A 171 11.40 32.21 -13.65
CA ARG A 171 10.75 32.03 -12.34
C ARG A 171 11.73 31.97 -11.18
N ALA A 172 12.94 31.47 -11.43
CA ALA A 172 14.04 31.52 -10.46
C ALA A 172 14.45 32.95 -10.08
N GLN A 173 14.10 33.96 -10.89
CA GLN A 173 14.34 35.38 -10.60
C GLN A 173 13.10 36.09 -10.03
N THR A 174 11.94 35.44 -10.03
CA THR A 174 10.67 36.01 -9.57
C THR A 174 10.12 35.23 -8.36
N ASP A 175 8.98 34.57 -8.51
CA ASP A 175 8.22 33.87 -7.49
C ASP A 175 8.96 32.67 -6.87
N LEU A 176 9.89 32.03 -7.60
CA LEU A 176 10.70 30.93 -7.08
C LEU A 176 12.08 31.35 -6.57
N LYS A 177 12.39 32.65 -6.58
CA LYS A 177 13.68 33.19 -6.14
C LYS A 177 14.08 32.74 -4.72
N PRO A 178 13.20 32.72 -3.71
CA PRO A 178 13.59 32.26 -2.37
C PRO A 178 14.09 30.82 -2.32
N VAL A 179 13.45 29.93 -3.08
CA VAL A 179 13.84 28.52 -3.19
C VAL A 179 15.15 28.41 -3.97
N PHE A 180 15.27 29.13 -5.09
CA PHE A 180 16.50 29.17 -5.89
C PHE A 180 17.70 29.70 -5.10
N ASP A 181 17.56 30.80 -4.37
CA ASP A 181 18.61 31.33 -3.50
C ASP A 181 19.02 30.30 -2.43
N SER A 182 18.07 29.53 -1.92
CA SER A 182 18.36 28.43 -0.99
C SER A 182 19.11 27.27 -1.63
N LEU A 183 18.86 26.98 -2.91
CA LEU A 183 19.64 26.01 -3.67
C LEU A 183 21.07 26.52 -3.90
N CYS A 184 21.24 27.77 -4.32
CA CYS A 184 22.55 28.41 -4.47
C CYS A 184 23.37 28.37 -3.17
N ARG A 185 22.77 28.68 -2.01
CA ARG A 185 23.44 28.54 -0.71
C ARG A 185 23.88 27.11 -0.39
N GLN A 186 23.07 26.12 -0.72
CA GLN A 186 23.44 24.70 -0.56
C GLN A 186 24.59 24.33 -1.49
N CYS A 187 24.58 24.83 -2.73
CA CYS A 187 25.65 24.63 -3.69
C CYS A 187 26.96 25.29 -3.26
N ASP A 188 26.92 26.53 -2.77
CA ASP A 188 28.09 27.23 -2.21
C ASP A 188 28.67 26.47 -1.01
N ALA A 189 27.82 25.94 -0.12
CA ALA A 189 28.27 25.10 0.99
C ALA A 189 28.94 23.80 0.52
N MET A 190 28.43 23.19 -0.56
CA MET A 190 29.04 22.01 -1.18
C MET A 190 30.33 22.35 -1.94
N LEU A 191 30.48 23.55 -2.53
CA LEU A 191 31.77 24.00 -3.08
C LEU A 191 32.82 24.13 -1.98
N ALA A 192 32.44 24.75 -0.85
CA ALA A 192 33.34 24.93 0.29
C ALA A 192 33.70 23.60 0.97
N LYS A 193 32.74 22.67 1.05
CA LYS A 193 32.93 21.34 1.63
C LYS A 193 32.24 20.28 0.78
N PRO A 194 32.93 19.78 -0.26
CA PRO A 194 32.36 18.78 -1.16
C PRO A 194 31.89 17.53 -0.43
N PRO A 195 30.76 16.92 -0.85
CA PRO A 195 30.40 15.57 -0.42
C PRO A 195 31.55 14.60 -0.67
N PRO A 196 31.82 13.67 0.26
CA PRO A 196 32.84 12.65 0.07
C PRO A 196 32.39 11.65 -1.01
N THR A 197 33.34 11.18 -1.81
CA THR A 197 33.10 10.33 -2.98
C THR A 197 33.91 9.04 -2.99
N GLU A 198 34.56 8.71 -1.86
CA GLU A 198 35.21 7.42 -1.67
C GLU A 198 34.18 6.28 -1.70
N GLU A 199 34.57 5.11 -2.23
CA GLU A 199 33.64 3.99 -2.30
C GLU A 199 33.23 3.52 -0.89
N PRO A 200 31.92 3.37 -0.62
CA PRO A 200 31.46 2.87 0.68
C PRO A 200 31.99 1.46 0.99
N PRO A 201 32.25 1.14 2.27
CA PRO A 201 32.80 -0.15 2.64
C PRO A 201 31.78 -1.30 2.48
N LYS A 202 32.30 -2.49 2.16
CA LYS A 202 31.56 -3.76 2.26
C LYS A 202 31.42 -4.17 3.73
N TYR A 203 30.50 -5.10 4.00
CA TYR A 203 30.39 -5.73 5.31
C TYR A 203 31.69 -6.47 5.66
N PRO A 204 32.25 -6.27 6.87
CA PRO A 204 33.34 -7.08 7.39
C PRO A 204 33.02 -8.58 7.39
N GLN A 205 34.06 -9.42 7.31
CA GLN A 205 33.91 -10.86 7.45
C GLN A 205 33.31 -11.21 8.83
N GLY A 206 32.35 -12.14 8.87
CA GLY A 206 31.67 -12.54 10.09
C GLY A 206 30.54 -11.61 10.56
N MET A 207 30.19 -10.58 9.78
CA MET A 207 29.09 -9.68 10.10
C MET A 207 27.77 -10.44 10.30
N VAL A 208 27.16 -10.27 11.47
CA VAL A 208 25.87 -10.90 11.81
C VAL A 208 24.72 -10.04 11.29
N ARG A 209 23.90 -10.61 10.41
CA ARG A 209 22.72 -9.92 9.87
C ARG A 209 21.78 -9.49 10.99
N ASN A 210 21.19 -8.29 10.88
CA ASN A 210 20.29 -7.68 11.86
C ASN A 210 20.93 -7.32 13.23
N SER A 211 22.26 -7.41 13.36
CA SER A 211 22.98 -6.80 14.48
C SER A 211 22.98 -5.27 14.37
N ASP A 212 23.35 -4.59 15.45
CA ASP A 212 23.42 -3.13 15.45
C ASP A 212 24.61 -2.63 14.58
N GLU A 213 25.69 -3.41 14.48
CA GLU A 213 26.85 -3.17 13.62
C GLU A 213 26.49 -3.32 12.13
N TRP A 214 25.75 -4.37 11.78
CA TRP A 214 25.25 -4.56 10.42
C TRP A 214 24.39 -3.37 10.00
N ARG A 215 23.50 -2.91 10.88
CA ARG A 215 22.63 -1.75 10.60
C ARG A 215 23.43 -0.47 10.35
N LYS A 216 24.52 -0.25 11.08
CA LYS A 216 25.41 0.91 10.88
C LYS A 216 26.00 0.92 9.47
N VAL A 217 26.47 -0.21 8.97
CA VAL A 217 27.01 -0.31 7.59
C VAL A 217 25.89 -0.24 6.55
N TRP A 218 24.83 -1.01 6.72
CA TRP A 218 23.70 -1.08 5.80
C TRP A 218 23.04 0.28 5.59
N TRP A 219 22.65 0.95 6.68
CA TRP A 219 22.00 2.27 6.61
C TRP A 219 23.02 3.40 6.37
N GLY A 220 24.25 3.27 6.89
CA GLY A 220 25.33 4.21 6.66
C GLY A 220 25.67 4.35 5.18
N ASN A 221 25.82 3.22 4.47
CA ASN A 221 26.07 3.22 3.02
C ASN A 221 24.94 3.89 2.25
N ARG A 222 23.67 3.69 2.66
CA ARG A 222 22.52 4.39 2.09
C ARG A 222 22.64 5.91 2.25
N VAL A 223 22.85 6.38 3.48
CA VAL A 223 22.92 7.83 3.77
C VAL A 223 24.10 8.48 3.06
N TYR A 224 25.25 7.79 3.03
CA TYR A 224 26.44 8.24 2.31
C TYR A 224 26.18 8.39 0.81
N THR A 225 25.57 7.38 0.19
CA THR A 225 25.22 7.37 -1.23
C THR A 225 24.27 8.51 -1.60
N ILE A 226 23.23 8.73 -0.77
CA ILE A 226 22.29 9.85 -0.97
C ILE A 226 23.02 11.19 -0.89
N LYS A 227 23.88 11.37 0.12
CA LYS A 227 24.61 12.63 0.31
C LYS A 227 25.48 12.98 -0.90
N ALA A 228 26.18 12.00 -1.49
CA ALA A 228 27.00 12.22 -2.67
C ALA A 228 26.15 12.54 -3.91
N LEU A 229 25.25 11.63 -4.29
CA LEU A 229 24.58 11.70 -5.58
C LEU A 229 23.37 12.66 -5.60
N ASP A 230 22.62 12.81 -4.50
CA ASP A 230 21.56 13.83 -4.44
C ASP A 230 22.15 15.24 -4.31
N GLY A 231 23.32 15.37 -3.68
CA GLY A 231 24.13 16.59 -3.68
C GLY A 231 24.58 16.96 -5.10
N ALA A 232 25.09 15.99 -5.87
CA ALA A 232 25.45 16.18 -7.28
C ALA A 232 24.24 16.58 -8.15
N ALA A 233 23.09 15.93 -7.97
CA ALA A 233 21.86 16.29 -8.67
C ALA A 233 21.41 17.72 -8.32
N THR A 234 21.53 18.12 -7.06
CA THR A 234 21.21 19.48 -6.61
C THR A 234 22.13 20.53 -7.24
N LEU A 235 23.45 20.28 -7.25
CA LEU A 235 24.44 21.14 -7.90
C LEU A 235 24.16 21.29 -9.40
N ALA A 236 23.93 20.17 -10.08
CA ALA A 236 23.67 20.13 -11.51
C ALA A 236 22.38 20.88 -11.89
N PHE A 237 21.28 20.60 -11.18
CA PHE A 237 20.01 21.27 -11.40
C PHE A 237 20.12 22.78 -11.18
N THR A 238 20.76 23.19 -10.08
CA THR A 238 20.90 24.62 -9.75
C THR A 238 21.68 25.36 -10.83
N ARG A 239 22.74 24.74 -11.39
CA ARG A 239 23.46 25.29 -12.56
C ARG A 239 22.54 25.44 -13.77
N LEU A 240 21.75 24.42 -14.11
CA LEU A 240 20.83 24.48 -15.28
C LEU A 240 19.84 25.66 -15.20
N ILE A 241 19.38 25.99 -14.00
CA ILE A 241 18.40 27.06 -13.74
C ILE A 241 19.03 28.46 -13.67
N GLY A 242 20.37 28.57 -13.69
CA GLY A 242 21.07 29.86 -13.71
C GLY A 242 22.07 30.06 -12.56
N GLY A 243 22.42 28.99 -11.84
CA GLY A 243 23.51 29.00 -10.87
C GLY A 243 24.88 29.06 -11.54
N LYS A 244 25.92 29.17 -10.72
CA LYS A 244 27.32 29.27 -11.17
C LYS A 244 27.76 28.01 -11.94
N ASP A 245 28.65 28.17 -12.92
CA ASP A 245 29.18 27.04 -13.69
C ASP A 245 30.02 26.08 -12.81
N GLU A 246 30.66 26.59 -11.76
CA GLU A 246 31.39 25.80 -10.77
C GLU A 246 30.51 24.76 -10.08
N TYR A 247 29.20 25.03 -9.92
CA TYR A 247 28.26 24.03 -9.41
C TYR A 247 28.17 22.83 -10.35
N GLY A 248 28.06 23.08 -11.66
CA GLY A 248 28.03 22.05 -12.69
C GLY A 248 29.32 21.25 -12.75
N GLN A 249 30.48 21.92 -12.63
CA GLN A 249 31.79 21.24 -12.61
C GLN A 249 31.96 20.35 -11.38
N LEU A 250 31.53 20.80 -10.19
CA LEU A 250 31.54 19.98 -9.00
C LEU A 250 30.57 18.78 -9.12
N ALA A 251 29.38 19.00 -9.66
CA ALA A 251 28.41 17.93 -9.90
C ALA A 251 28.98 16.85 -10.84
N LYS A 252 29.60 17.28 -11.95
CA LYS A 252 30.31 16.42 -12.89
C LYS A 252 31.41 15.62 -12.20
N ARG A 253 32.28 16.28 -11.41
CA ARG A 253 33.34 15.58 -10.65
C ARG A 253 32.77 14.49 -9.75
N ILE A 254 31.74 14.81 -8.96
CA ILE A 254 31.11 13.85 -8.04
C ILE A 254 30.49 12.68 -8.82
N LEU A 255 29.78 12.95 -9.92
CA LEU A 255 29.21 11.93 -10.79
C LEU A 255 30.30 10.97 -11.28
N MET A 256 31.41 11.50 -11.80
CA MET A 256 32.50 10.71 -12.36
C MET A 256 33.32 9.97 -11.31
N ASP A 257 33.45 10.50 -10.09
CA ASP A 257 34.05 9.77 -8.97
C ASP A 257 33.16 8.60 -8.54
N CYS A 258 31.86 8.84 -8.37
CA CYS A 258 30.91 7.77 -8.09
C CYS A 258 30.81 6.75 -9.23
N ALA A 259 31.09 7.15 -10.48
CA ALA A 259 31.10 6.26 -11.63
C ALA A 259 32.24 5.23 -11.61
N LYS A 260 33.22 5.40 -10.72
CA LYS A 260 34.32 4.45 -10.48
C LYS A 260 33.98 3.40 -9.43
N TRP A 261 32.91 3.57 -8.66
CA TRP A 261 32.52 2.60 -7.63
C TRP A 261 32.11 1.28 -8.27
N GLU A 262 32.49 0.17 -7.65
CA GLU A 262 32.16 -1.17 -8.15
C GLU A 262 30.63 -1.33 -8.32
N PRO A 263 30.11 -1.58 -9.55
CA PRO A 263 28.67 -1.61 -9.82
C PRO A 263 27.88 -2.59 -8.96
N LYS A 264 28.50 -3.72 -8.61
CA LYS A 264 27.91 -4.77 -7.75
C LYS A 264 28.56 -4.81 -6.35
N GLY A 265 29.20 -3.71 -5.97
CA GLY A 265 29.91 -3.54 -4.70
C GLY A 265 28.99 -3.20 -3.53
N ALA A 266 29.50 -2.40 -2.59
CA ALA A 266 28.78 -2.05 -1.36
C ALA A 266 27.45 -1.29 -1.59
N THR A 267 27.31 -0.69 -2.78
CA THR A 267 26.15 0.06 -3.27
C THR A 267 25.43 -0.64 -4.43
N GLY A 268 25.74 -1.91 -4.68
CA GLY A 268 25.01 -2.74 -5.65
C GLY A 268 23.61 -3.07 -5.16
N TYR A 269 22.64 -3.15 -6.06
CA TYR A 269 21.23 -3.37 -5.71
C TYR A 269 21.03 -4.73 -5.01
N ARG A 270 21.74 -5.78 -5.43
CA ARG A 270 21.64 -7.10 -4.77
C ARG A 270 22.41 -7.20 -3.45
N TYR A 271 23.40 -6.34 -3.24
CA TYR A 271 24.21 -6.34 -2.03
C TYR A 271 23.57 -5.52 -0.90
N ASN A 272 23.14 -4.30 -1.24
CA ASN A 272 22.45 -3.37 -0.35
C ASN A 272 21.48 -2.53 -1.19
N ASP A 273 20.27 -3.03 -1.40
CA ASP A 273 19.23 -2.35 -2.18
C ASP A 273 18.84 -0.97 -1.63
N GLU A 274 18.88 -0.79 -0.31
CA GLU A 274 18.68 0.50 0.33
C GLU A 274 19.74 1.55 -0.05
N ALA A 275 20.94 1.13 -0.48
CA ALA A 275 21.95 2.01 -1.07
C ALA A 275 21.88 2.03 -2.62
N GLY A 276 21.62 0.89 -3.26
CA GLY A 276 21.57 0.77 -4.72
C GLY A 276 20.40 1.52 -5.37
N MET A 277 19.22 1.51 -4.76
CA MET A 277 18.05 2.26 -5.27
C MET A 277 18.30 3.79 -5.37
N PRO A 278 18.75 4.48 -4.30
CA PRO A 278 19.10 5.89 -4.41
C PRO A 278 20.33 6.11 -5.29
N TYR A 279 21.31 5.20 -5.33
CA TYR A 279 22.42 5.31 -6.28
C TYR A 279 21.88 5.46 -7.71
N ASN A 280 21.09 4.48 -8.15
CA ASN A 280 20.66 4.39 -9.54
C ASN A 280 19.81 5.60 -9.97
N SER A 281 18.87 6.00 -9.12
CA SER A 281 18.01 7.15 -9.40
C SER A 281 18.74 8.50 -9.36
N ARG A 282 19.59 8.76 -8.36
CA ARG A 282 20.27 10.06 -8.24
C ARG A 282 21.42 10.20 -9.24
N PHE A 283 22.07 9.09 -9.60
CA PHE A 283 23.02 9.06 -10.71
C PHE A 283 22.33 9.44 -12.02
N ALA A 284 21.17 8.83 -12.34
CA ALA A 284 20.39 9.15 -13.54
C ALA A 284 19.96 10.63 -13.59
N ARG A 285 19.47 11.18 -12.47
CA ARG A 285 19.13 12.62 -12.35
C ARG A 285 20.34 13.51 -12.63
N THR A 286 21.46 13.23 -11.96
CA THR A 286 22.69 14.02 -12.11
C THR A 286 23.20 13.97 -13.55
N TYR A 287 23.31 12.76 -14.12
CA TYR A 287 23.72 12.55 -15.51
C TYR A 287 22.86 13.37 -16.48
N SER A 288 21.53 13.33 -16.30
CA SER A 288 20.61 14.10 -17.14
C SER A 288 20.76 15.61 -16.99
N TYR A 289 21.28 16.11 -15.86
CA TYR A 289 21.40 17.54 -15.61
C TYR A 289 22.79 18.12 -15.97
N VAL A 290 23.84 17.28 -16.00
CA VAL A 290 25.19 17.69 -16.43
C VAL A 290 25.55 17.20 -17.84
N TYR A 291 24.58 16.68 -18.59
CA TYR A 291 24.82 16.03 -19.87
C TYR A 291 25.67 16.87 -20.82
N ASP A 292 25.40 18.18 -20.89
CA ASP A 292 26.12 19.14 -21.74
C ASP A 292 27.58 19.38 -21.32
N LEU A 293 27.94 19.06 -20.06
CA LEU A 293 29.30 19.20 -19.53
C LEU A 293 30.15 17.93 -19.67
N LEU A 294 29.54 16.79 -19.98
CA LEU A 294 30.24 15.52 -20.12
C LEU A 294 30.84 15.38 -21.52
N SER A 295 32.09 14.92 -21.60
CA SER A 295 32.67 14.43 -22.84
C SER A 295 32.02 13.10 -23.25
N GLU A 296 32.22 12.69 -24.49
CA GLU A 296 31.67 11.42 -24.95
C GLU A 296 32.24 10.21 -24.19
N ASP A 297 33.53 10.24 -23.82
CA ASP A 297 34.16 9.19 -23.01
C ASP A 297 33.53 9.09 -21.62
N GLU A 298 33.25 10.24 -20.99
CA GLU A 298 32.59 10.30 -19.69
C GLU A 298 31.14 9.79 -19.79
N ARG A 299 30.43 10.13 -20.87
CA ARG A 299 29.10 9.60 -21.15
C ARG A 299 29.14 8.08 -21.38
N ALA A 300 30.13 7.58 -22.12
CA ALA A 300 30.33 6.15 -22.35
C ALA A 300 30.58 5.39 -21.04
N GLN A 301 31.40 5.94 -20.14
CA GLN A 301 31.60 5.37 -18.81
C GLN A 301 30.29 5.30 -18.01
N CYS A 302 29.50 6.39 -18.01
CA CYS A 302 28.20 6.42 -17.35
C CYS A 302 27.23 5.37 -17.94
N ARG A 303 27.15 5.25 -19.27
CA ARG A 303 26.31 4.25 -19.95
C ARG A 303 26.72 2.83 -19.57
N ASN A 304 28.02 2.52 -19.59
CA ASN A 304 28.53 1.19 -19.26
C ASN A 304 28.18 0.80 -17.81
N LEU A 305 28.41 1.72 -16.87
CA LEU A 305 28.09 1.50 -15.46
C LEU A 305 26.59 1.30 -15.24
N MET A 306 25.78 2.21 -15.79
CA MET A 306 24.34 2.19 -15.59
C MET A 306 23.67 1.04 -16.34
N ARG A 307 24.30 0.51 -17.39
CA ARG A 307 23.86 -0.73 -18.02
C ARG A 307 23.95 -1.92 -17.05
N ILE A 308 25.08 -2.07 -16.35
CA ILE A 308 25.27 -3.16 -15.37
C ILE A 308 24.27 -3.05 -14.22
N ARG A 309 24.10 -1.83 -13.68
CA ARG A 309 23.21 -1.58 -12.54
C ARG A 309 21.72 -1.70 -12.92
N GLY A 310 21.33 -1.19 -14.08
CA GLY A 310 19.97 -1.32 -14.62
C GLY A 310 19.60 -2.77 -14.89
N GLU A 311 20.49 -3.55 -15.50
CA GLU A 311 20.28 -4.97 -15.78
C GLU A 311 20.17 -5.79 -14.49
N GLU A 312 20.95 -5.48 -13.45
CA GLU A 312 20.82 -6.13 -12.15
C GLU A 312 19.44 -5.91 -11.52
N MET A 313 18.90 -4.69 -11.60
CA MET A 313 17.54 -4.40 -11.14
C MET A 313 16.49 -5.11 -11.99
N TYR A 314 16.60 -4.99 -13.32
CA TYR A 314 15.64 -5.57 -14.24
C TYR A 314 15.51 -7.08 -14.06
N ARG A 315 16.62 -7.82 -14.00
CA ARG A 315 16.62 -9.28 -13.76
C ARG A 315 16.02 -9.70 -12.42
N HIS A 316 16.07 -8.83 -11.41
CA HIS A 316 15.46 -9.12 -10.12
C HIS A 316 13.95 -8.88 -10.11
N LEU A 317 13.49 -7.91 -10.89
CA LEU A 317 12.10 -7.46 -10.91
C LEU A 317 11.28 -8.21 -11.97
N PHE A 318 11.77 -8.28 -13.21
CA PHE A 318 11.07 -8.92 -14.31
C PHE A 318 11.37 -10.43 -14.39
N PRO A 319 10.37 -11.28 -14.68
CA PRO A 319 8.94 -10.99 -14.79
C PRO A 319 8.20 -11.07 -13.44
N ARG A 320 8.87 -11.51 -12.37
CA ARG A 320 8.25 -11.86 -11.08
C ARG A 320 7.30 -10.77 -10.55
N HIS A 321 7.69 -9.51 -10.62
CA HIS A 321 6.93 -8.40 -10.06
C HIS A 321 5.57 -8.18 -10.76
N LEU A 322 5.37 -8.72 -11.98
CA LEU A 322 4.13 -8.64 -12.74
C LEU A 322 3.05 -9.65 -12.28
N TRP A 323 3.43 -10.64 -11.48
CA TRP A 323 2.53 -11.70 -11.00
C TRP A 323 2.53 -11.85 -9.48
N ALA A 324 3.72 -11.71 -8.87
CA ALA A 324 3.93 -11.79 -7.43
C ALA A 324 4.43 -10.45 -6.88
N PRO A 325 3.57 -9.42 -6.84
CA PRO A 325 4.00 -8.05 -6.60
C PRO A 325 4.18 -7.71 -5.13
N TYR A 326 3.81 -8.59 -4.19
CA TYR A 326 3.85 -8.37 -2.74
C TYR A 326 5.27 -8.46 -2.13
N ALA A 327 6.21 -7.71 -2.68
CA ALA A 327 7.58 -7.57 -2.17
C ALA A 327 7.89 -6.09 -1.92
N SER A 328 8.08 -5.72 -0.65
CA SER A 328 8.14 -4.32 -0.22
C SER A 328 9.23 -3.49 -0.92
N HIS A 329 10.42 -4.07 -1.08
CA HIS A 329 11.51 -3.38 -1.77
C HIS A 329 11.31 -3.32 -3.29
N SER A 330 10.70 -4.34 -3.90
CA SER A 330 10.42 -4.37 -5.34
C SER A 330 9.38 -3.32 -5.75
N ASN A 331 8.36 -3.08 -4.91
CA ASN A 331 7.35 -2.03 -5.12
C ASN A 331 7.90 -0.59 -5.10
N ARG A 332 9.15 -0.40 -4.67
CA ARG A 332 9.87 0.88 -4.74
C ARG A 332 10.93 0.86 -5.84
N ALA A 333 11.47 -0.31 -6.18
CA ALA A 333 12.62 -0.43 -7.09
C ALA A 333 12.25 -0.17 -8.57
N TRP A 334 11.06 -0.59 -9.02
CA TRP A 334 10.68 -0.51 -10.44
C TRP A 334 10.69 0.92 -10.99
N HIS A 335 10.25 1.91 -10.20
CA HIS A 335 10.24 3.30 -10.66
C HIS A 335 11.63 3.93 -10.63
N PHE A 336 12.56 3.45 -9.78
CA PHE A 336 13.97 3.85 -9.86
C PHE A 336 14.65 3.28 -11.12
N LEU A 337 14.28 2.07 -11.54
CA LEU A 337 14.68 1.54 -12.84
C LEU A 337 14.08 2.38 -13.98
N GLY A 338 12.82 2.83 -13.84
CA GLY A 338 12.19 3.78 -14.76
C GLY A 338 12.98 5.09 -14.92
N GLU A 339 13.52 5.65 -13.83
CA GLU A 339 14.39 6.84 -13.91
C GLU A 339 15.69 6.58 -14.69
N VAL A 340 16.32 5.41 -14.48
CA VAL A 340 17.51 5.00 -15.25
C VAL A 340 17.14 4.84 -16.73
N ALA A 341 16.06 4.14 -17.01
CA ALA A 341 15.58 3.89 -18.36
C ALA A 341 15.34 5.20 -19.12
N LEU A 342 14.69 6.17 -18.48
CA LEU A 342 14.38 7.45 -19.10
C LEU A 342 15.64 8.31 -19.34
N ALA A 343 16.56 8.36 -18.38
CA ALA A 343 17.81 9.10 -18.54
C ALA A 343 18.67 8.53 -19.68
N PHE A 344 18.69 7.22 -19.88
CA PHE A 344 19.54 6.55 -20.87
C PHE A 344 18.78 6.05 -22.11
N LEU A 345 17.55 6.53 -22.35
CA LEU A 345 16.76 6.13 -23.51
C LEU A 345 17.48 6.50 -24.82
N GLY A 346 17.62 5.53 -25.73
CA GLY A 346 18.39 5.68 -26.98
C GLY A 346 19.92 5.60 -26.81
N GLU A 347 20.42 5.51 -25.58
CA GLU A 347 21.85 5.46 -25.26
C GLU A 347 22.29 4.10 -24.71
N ILE A 348 21.42 3.45 -23.93
CA ILE A 348 21.56 2.06 -23.53
C ILE A 348 20.51 1.25 -24.30
N PRO A 349 20.89 0.20 -25.07
CA PRO A 349 19.97 -0.59 -25.88
C PRO A 349 18.77 -1.17 -25.11
N GLU A 350 18.97 -1.58 -23.85
CA GLU A 350 17.92 -2.15 -23.01
C GLU A 350 17.01 -1.11 -22.34
N ALA A 351 17.35 0.18 -22.37
CA ALA A 351 16.63 1.22 -21.64
C ALA A 351 15.15 1.30 -22.06
N GLU A 352 14.85 1.09 -23.35
CA GLU A 352 13.46 1.09 -23.81
C GLU A 352 12.65 -0.05 -23.20
N GLU A 353 13.25 -1.24 -23.07
CA GLU A 353 12.61 -2.40 -22.43
C GLU A 353 12.37 -2.14 -20.94
N TRP A 354 13.33 -1.53 -20.26
CA TRP A 354 13.19 -1.17 -18.84
C TRP A 354 12.10 -0.11 -18.61
N LEU A 355 11.98 0.87 -19.51
CA LEU A 355 10.93 1.87 -19.46
C LEU A 355 9.56 1.21 -19.70
N TRP A 356 9.47 0.36 -20.72
CA TRP A 356 8.24 -0.38 -21.02
C TRP A 356 7.82 -1.28 -19.85
N PHE A 357 8.75 -1.96 -19.21
CA PHE A 357 8.52 -2.72 -17.99
C PHE A 357 7.98 -1.84 -16.85
N ALA A 358 8.62 -0.71 -16.56
CA ALA A 358 8.20 0.19 -15.49
C ALA A 358 6.77 0.74 -15.73
N MET A 359 6.43 1.04 -16.99
CA MET A 359 5.09 1.51 -17.35
C MET A 359 4.03 0.42 -17.28
N ASN A 360 4.37 -0.84 -17.59
CA ASN A 360 3.47 -1.98 -17.36
C ASN A 360 3.26 -2.24 -15.86
N VAL A 361 4.30 -2.06 -15.02
CA VAL A 361 4.13 -2.12 -13.56
C VAL A 361 3.19 -1.02 -13.08
N TYR A 362 3.34 0.23 -13.53
CA TYR A 362 2.42 1.32 -13.18
C TYR A 362 0.96 1.04 -13.59
N ALA A 363 0.76 0.68 -14.87
CA ALA A 363 -0.58 0.50 -15.43
C ALA A 363 -1.28 -0.71 -14.81
N CYS A 364 -0.58 -1.85 -14.78
CA CYS A 364 -1.20 -3.10 -14.40
C CYS A 364 -1.14 -3.33 -12.90
N VAL A 365 0.03 -3.18 -12.29
CA VAL A 365 0.32 -3.74 -10.96
C VAL A 365 0.17 -2.72 -9.83
N TYR A 366 0.67 -1.51 -10.01
CA TYR A 366 0.90 -0.57 -8.91
C TYR A 366 -0.27 0.42 -8.73
N PRO A 367 -0.66 0.77 -7.50
CA PRO A 367 -0.18 0.26 -6.23
C PRO A 367 -0.87 -1.05 -5.81
N VAL A 368 -0.17 -1.84 -4.99
CA VAL A 368 -0.59 -3.22 -4.64
C VAL A 368 -1.12 -3.34 -3.22
N TRP A 369 -0.82 -2.37 -2.35
CA TRP A 369 -1.18 -2.38 -0.93
C TRP A 369 -2.39 -1.48 -0.64
N SER A 370 -3.26 -1.29 -1.64
CA SER A 370 -4.26 -0.22 -1.68
C SER A 370 -5.61 -0.69 -2.21
N ASP A 371 -6.61 0.16 -2.07
CA ASP A 371 -7.94 0.07 -2.68
C ASP A 371 -8.31 1.41 -3.36
N ALA A 372 -9.39 1.48 -4.14
CA ALA A 372 -9.82 2.75 -4.75
C ALA A 372 -10.37 3.77 -3.74
N ASP A 373 -10.74 3.33 -2.54
CA ASP A 373 -11.18 4.23 -1.46
C ASP A 373 -10.03 5.11 -0.94
N GLY A 374 -8.78 4.78 -1.27
CA GLY A 374 -7.56 5.50 -0.91
C GLY A 374 -6.77 4.85 0.23
N GLY A 375 -7.20 3.69 0.72
CA GLY A 375 -6.63 2.99 1.86
C GLY A 375 -5.23 2.44 1.61
N TRP A 376 -4.50 2.17 2.69
CA TRP A 376 -3.18 1.56 2.62
C TRP A 376 -2.97 0.48 3.68
N HIS A 377 -2.73 -0.76 3.23
CA HIS A 377 -2.59 -1.94 4.09
C HIS A 377 -1.37 -1.88 5.02
N GLU A 378 -0.20 -1.46 4.52
CA GLU A 378 1.05 -1.50 5.32
C GLU A 378 1.13 -0.41 6.42
N GLY A 379 0.08 0.39 6.59
CA GLY A 379 -0.01 1.46 7.58
C GLY A 379 0.70 2.76 7.21
N MET A 380 0.49 3.79 8.04
CA MET A 380 0.84 5.18 7.75
C MET A 380 2.34 5.41 7.50
N ALA A 381 3.22 4.78 8.27
CA ALA A 381 4.66 4.96 8.13
C ALA A 381 5.15 4.48 6.75
N TYR A 382 4.67 3.31 6.32
CA TYR A 382 5.00 2.72 5.03
C TYR A 382 4.31 3.43 3.88
N TRP A 383 3.06 3.88 4.07
CA TRP A 383 2.38 4.76 3.12
C TRP A 383 3.20 6.03 2.85
N ARG A 384 3.60 6.77 3.90
CA ARG A 384 4.45 7.97 3.76
C ARG A 384 5.74 7.65 3.00
N SER A 385 6.40 6.56 3.39
CA SER A 385 7.66 6.11 2.80
C SER A 385 7.51 5.83 1.30
N TYR A 386 6.51 5.04 0.91
CA TYR A 386 6.29 4.65 -0.48
C TYR A 386 5.84 5.81 -1.33
N MET A 387 4.80 6.51 -0.88
CA MET A 387 4.17 7.55 -1.67
C MET A 387 5.10 8.75 -1.85
N THR A 388 5.95 9.08 -0.86
CA THR A 388 6.99 10.11 -1.04
C THR A 388 7.89 9.77 -2.23
N ARG A 389 8.32 8.51 -2.39
CA ARG A 389 9.20 8.11 -3.49
C ARG A 389 8.44 8.00 -4.81
N PHE A 390 7.21 7.48 -4.78
CA PHE A 390 6.37 7.36 -5.96
C PHE A 390 5.99 8.73 -6.53
N THR A 391 5.77 9.76 -5.69
CA THR A 391 5.45 11.11 -6.19
C THR A 391 6.53 11.66 -7.12
N TRP A 392 7.79 11.26 -6.96
CA TRP A 392 8.84 11.63 -7.91
C TRP A 392 8.59 11.02 -9.29
N TRP A 393 8.22 9.74 -9.31
CA TRP A 393 7.88 9.05 -10.55
C TRP A 393 6.59 9.60 -11.17
N ALA A 394 5.58 9.96 -10.36
CA ALA A 394 4.38 10.64 -10.83
C ALA A 394 4.71 11.98 -11.53
N ASP A 395 5.59 12.79 -10.92
CA ASP A 395 6.05 14.05 -11.53
C ASP A 395 6.80 13.80 -12.85
N ILE A 396 7.65 12.76 -12.89
CA ILE A 396 8.42 12.37 -14.08
C ILE A 396 7.50 11.82 -15.19
N MET A 397 6.54 10.97 -14.87
CA MET A 397 5.57 10.44 -15.83
C MET A 397 4.75 11.56 -16.47
N LYS A 398 4.28 12.51 -15.66
CA LYS A 398 3.50 13.67 -16.12
C LYS A 398 4.34 14.56 -17.04
N SER A 399 5.55 14.91 -16.64
CA SER A 399 6.43 15.79 -17.41
C SER A 399 6.99 15.13 -18.69
N ALA A 400 7.52 13.91 -18.60
CA ALA A 400 8.22 13.28 -19.71
C ALA A 400 7.28 12.57 -20.71
N MET A 401 6.18 12.00 -20.23
CA MET A 401 5.31 11.11 -21.02
C MET A 401 3.84 11.55 -21.05
N GLY A 402 3.47 12.63 -20.35
CA GLY A 402 2.08 13.10 -20.29
C GLY A 402 1.14 12.10 -19.62
N VAL A 403 1.64 11.26 -18.70
CA VAL A 403 0.85 10.27 -17.97
C VAL A 403 0.56 10.80 -16.56
N ASP A 404 -0.73 11.02 -16.25
CA ASP A 404 -1.14 11.51 -14.93
C ASP A 404 -1.45 10.36 -13.96
N ALA A 405 -0.62 10.24 -12.91
CA ALA A 405 -0.85 9.25 -11.87
C ALA A 405 -2.18 9.46 -11.12
N PHE A 406 -2.61 10.71 -10.94
CA PHE A 406 -3.75 11.07 -10.10
C PHE A 406 -5.11 10.85 -10.77
N ALA A 407 -5.12 10.50 -12.05
CA ALA A 407 -6.31 10.02 -12.73
C ALA A 407 -6.69 8.58 -12.32
N LYS A 408 -5.78 7.82 -11.69
CA LYS A 408 -6.07 6.47 -11.19
C LYS A 408 -6.91 6.51 -9.90
N PRO A 409 -7.95 5.67 -9.74
CA PRO A 409 -8.89 5.70 -8.61
C PRO A 409 -8.23 5.77 -7.22
N TYR A 410 -7.19 4.98 -6.97
CA TYR A 410 -6.44 5.08 -5.72
C TYR A 410 -5.83 6.47 -5.49
N PHE A 411 -5.15 7.03 -6.48
CA PHE A 411 -4.44 8.31 -6.34
C PHE A 411 -5.40 9.50 -6.30
N SER A 412 -6.59 9.40 -6.90
CA SER A 412 -7.65 10.40 -6.74
C SER A 412 -8.30 10.37 -5.35
N SER A 413 -8.13 9.29 -4.57
CA SER A 413 -8.67 9.13 -3.22
C SER A 413 -7.59 9.16 -2.11
N ILE A 414 -6.31 9.15 -2.47
CA ILE A 414 -5.18 8.87 -1.57
C ILE A 414 -5.08 9.82 -0.36
N GLY A 415 -5.46 11.08 -0.53
CA GLY A 415 -5.40 12.08 0.55
C GLY A 415 -6.44 11.85 1.65
N TYR A 416 -7.48 11.05 1.39
CA TYR A 416 -8.49 10.73 2.40
C TYR A 416 -7.94 9.80 3.49
N TYR A 417 -6.99 8.90 3.18
CA TYR A 417 -6.41 8.02 4.20
C TYR A 417 -5.81 8.78 5.40
N PRO A 418 -4.83 9.69 5.23
CA PRO A 418 -4.31 10.47 6.35
C PRO A 418 -5.33 11.45 6.95
N MET A 419 -6.28 11.96 6.17
CA MET A 419 -7.29 12.91 6.66
C MET A 419 -8.26 12.27 7.66
N TYR A 420 -8.72 11.05 7.39
CA TYR A 420 -9.64 10.32 8.27
C TYR A 420 -8.91 9.57 9.39
N LEU A 421 -7.68 9.12 9.17
CA LEU A 421 -6.88 8.43 10.18
C LEU A 421 -6.24 9.40 11.17
N GLN A 422 -5.68 10.51 10.69
CA GLN A 422 -5.05 11.53 11.51
C GLN A 422 -5.67 12.92 11.27
N PRO A 423 -6.94 13.16 11.67
CA PRO A 423 -7.48 14.52 11.72
C PRO A 423 -6.53 15.49 12.45
N PRO A 424 -6.60 16.81 12.19
CA PRO A 424 -5.65 17.77 12.77
C PRO A 424 -5.53 17.64 14.28
N GLY A 425 -4.31 17.55 14.83
CA GLY A 425 -4.09 17.35 16.27
C GLY A 425 -4.01 15.89 16.75
N THR A 426 -4.35 14.90 15.92
CA THR A 426 -4.21 13.47 16.27
C THR A 426 -2.75 13.06 16.49
N LYS A 427 -2.51 12.32 17.59
CA LYS A 427 -1.20 11.83 18.05
C LYS A 427 -1.06 10.30 17.97
N ASP A 428 -1.75 9.69 17.00
CA ASP A 428 -1.74 8.26 16.74
C ASP A 428 -1.60 8.01 15.23
N GLY A 429 -0.85 6.98 14.84
CA GLY A 429 -0.68 6.56 13.46
C GLY A 429 -1.55 5.36 13.05
N GLY A 430 -2.37 4.83 13.97
CA GLY A 430 -3.30 3.72 13.73
C GLY A 430 -2.59 2.36 13.68
N PHE A 431 -2.92 1.58 12.65
CA PHE A 431 -2.31 0.29 12.38
C PHE A 431 -1.12 0.40 11.40
N GLY A 432 -0.22 -0.56 11.50
CA GLY A 432 0.99 -0.73 10.74
C GLY A 432 2.27 -0.63 11.56
N ASP A 433 3.37 -1.02 10.94
CA ASP A 433 4.70 -0.91 11.52
C ASP A 433 5.15 0.57 11.64
N LEU A 434 5.84 0.93 12.73
CA LEU A 434 6.40 2.28 13.01
C LEU A 434 5.39 3.44 13.19
N VAL A 435 4.15 3.14 13.57
CA VAL A 435 3.07 4.13 13.63
C VAL A 435 2.93 4.82 14.99
N GLU A 436 3.57 4.31 16.04
CA GLU A 436 3.27 4.61 17.44
C GLU A 436 3.58 6.06 17.85
N ASN A 437 4.37 6.79 17.06
CA ASN A 437 4.75 8.17 17.34
C ASN A 437 4.45 9.13 16.19
N LEU A 438 3.65 8.69 15.21
CA LEU A 438 3.27 9.53 14.09
C LEU A 438 2.23 10.57 14.52
N ARG A 439 2.33 11.75 13.92
CA ARG A 439 1.42 12.88 14.15
C ARG A 439 0.89 13.41 12.83
N ALA A 440 -0.29 14.02 12.86
CA ALA A 440 -0.97 14.58 11.68
C ALA A 440 -0.09 15.58 10.90
N ASN A 441 0.63 16.47 11.58
CA ASN A 441 1.52 17.46 10.95
C ASN A 441 2.66 16.84 10.11
N GLY A 442 3.03 15.59 10.39
CA GLY A 442 4.00 14.85 9.58
C GLY A 442 3.49 14.48 8.19
N ASN A 443 2.18 14.62 7.91
CA ASN A 443 1.58 14.38 6.60
C ASN A 443 1.63 15.61 5.68
N ALA A 444 1.77 16.82 6.23
CA ALA A 444 1.54 18.07 5.51
C ALA A 444 2.31 18.17 4.19
N ALA A 445 3.61 17.83 4.21
CA ALA A 445 4.47 17.89 3.04
C ALA A 445 4.03 16.92 1.93
N LEU A 446 3.53 15.74 2.28
CA LEU A 446 3.11 14.73 1.30
C LEU A 446 1.70 15.03 0.78
N VAL A 447 0.77 15.38 1.67
CA VAL A 447 -0.61 15.71 1.28
C VAL A 447 -0.67 17.00 0.46
N SER A 448 0.24 17.95 0.67
CA SER A 448 0.36 19.14 -0.19
C SER A 448 0.66 18.77 -1.63
N ILE A 449 1.50 17.76 -1.88
CA ILE A 449 1.76 17.26 -3.23
C ILE A 449 0.46 16.71 -3.84
N PHE A 450 -0.30 15.94 -3.06
CA PHE A 450 -1.56 15.36 -3.55
C PHE A 450 -2.62 16.40 -3.81
N ALA A 451 -2.77 17.38 -2.90
CA ALA A 451 -3.71 18.47 -3.05
C ALA A 451 -3.46 19.21 -4.36
N THR A 452 -2.20 19.57 -4.65
CA THR A 452 -1.80 20.21 -5.90
C THR A 452 -1.97 19.30 -7.11
N GLN A 453 -1.56 18.03 -7.05
CA GLN A 453 -1.65 17.15 -8.23
C GLN A 453 -3.11 16.79 -8.60
N ALA A 454 -3.97 16.59 -7.60
CA ALA A 454 -5.39 16.27 -7.79
C ALA A 454 -6.31 17.50 -7.79
N GLN A 455 -5.78 18.70 -7.57
CA GLN A 455 -6.54 19.94 -7.38
C GLN A 455 -7.66 19.80 -6.30
N ASN A 456 -7.35 19.11 -5.20
CA ASN A 456 -8.35 18.77 -4.18
C ASN A 456 -8.36 19.81 -3.02
N PRO A 457 -9.46 20.57 -2.83
CA PRO A 457 -9.52 21.64 -1.84
C PRO A 457 -9.62 21.14 -0.40
N TYR A 458 -10.16 19.94 -0.15
CA TYR A 458 -10.22 19.35 1.19
C TYR A 458 -8.84 18.93 1.68
N TRP A 459 -8.02 18.38 0.77
CA TRP A 459 -6.66 17.99 1.10
C TRP A 459 -5.78 19.22 1.34
N GLN A 460 -6.02 20.31 0.61
CA GLN A 460 -5.38 21.59 0.87
C GLN A 460 -5.77 22.15 2.25
N TRP A 461 -7.05 22.10 2.61
CA TRP A 461 -7.48 22.46 3.96
C TRP A 461 -6.79 21.61 5.03
N TYR A 462 -6.67 20.30 4.82
CA TYR A 462 -5.99 19.43 5.76
C TYR A 462 -4.53 19.85 5.96
N VAL A 463 -3.82 20.17 4.87
CA VAL A 463 -2.44 20.67 4.92
C VAL A 463 -2.34 21.93 5.79
N GLU A 464 -3.23 22.90 5.60
CA GLU A 464 -3.26 24.13 6.38
C GLU A 464 -3.59 23.86 7.86
N ALA A 465 -4.63 23.06 8.11
CA ALA A 465 -5.11 22.73 9.46
C ALA A 465 -4.08 21.96 10.30
N VAL A 466 -3.21 21.16 9.67
CA VAL A 466 -2.12 20.46 10.39
C VAL A 466 -0.83 21.29 10.55
N GLY A 467 -0.86 22.57 10.21
CA GLY A 467 0.25 23.52 10.38
C GLY A 467 1.06 23.84 9.12
N GLY A 468 0.55 23.47 7.94
CA GLY A 468 1.14 23.78 6.65
C GLY A 468 2.28 22.84 6.23
N ALA A 469 2.52 22.75 4.92
CA ALA A 469 3.69 22.06 4.39
C ALA A 469 4.93 22.96 4.52
N LYS A 470 6.00 22.43 5.12
CA LYS A 470 7.29 23.13 5.12
C LYS A 470 7.79 23.28 3.69
N VAL A 471 8.26 24.48 3.34
CA VAL A 471 8.91 24.75 2.06
C VAL A 471 10.06 23.76 1.86
N GLN A 472 9.99 23.00 0.76
CA GLN A 472 11.03 22.04 0.40
C GLN A 472 12.10 22.75 -0.44
N ASN A 473 13.23 23.08 0.18
CA ASN A 473 14.37 23.71 -0.51
C ASN A 473 15.21 22.69 -1.29
N THR A 474 14.57 21.92 -2.17
CA THR A 474 15.19 20.89 -3.03
C THR A 474 14.88 21.19 -4.49
N TYR A 475 15.61 20.59 -5.43
CA TYR A 475 15.31 20.75 -6.86
C TYR A 475 13.89 20.26 -7.21
N VAL A 476 13.42 19.17 -6.58
CA VAL A 476 12.02 18.71 -6.75
C VAL A 476 11.04 19.72 -6.16
N GLY A 477 11.36 20.32 -5.01
CA GLY A 477 10.54 21.37 -4.41
C GLY A 477 10.47 22.63 -5.27
N PHE A 478 11.57 23.01 -5.94
CA PHE A 478 11.59 24.10 -6.92
C PHE A 478 10.65 23.81 -8.10
N VAL A 479 10.73 22.61 -8.69
CA VAL A 479 9.82 22.19 -9.79
C VAL A 479 8.37 22.20 -9.32
N ARG A 480 8.07 21.73 -8.12
CA ARG A 480 6.70 21.71 -7.58
C ARG A 480 6.18 23.09 -7.18
N GLY A 481 7.06 24.01 -6.78
CA GLY A 481 6.69 25.41 -6.56
C GLY A 481 6.15 26.08 -7.82
N ALA A 482 6.41 25.50 -8.99
CA ALA A 482 5.88 25.97 -10.25
C ALA A 482 4.37 25.72 -10.43
N ALA A 483 3.79 24.80 -9.66
CA ALA A 483 2.42 24.31 -9.83
C ALA A 483 1.36 25.29 -9.28
N PRO A 484 0.12 25.23 -9.79
CA PRO A 484 -0.95 26.11 -9.35
C PRO A 484 -1.32 25.91 -7.87
N VAL A 485 -1.69 27.02 -7.24
CA VAL A 485 -2.17 27.04 -5.84
C VAL A 485 -3.59 26.49 -5.78
N VAL A 486 -3.89 25.70 -4.76
CA VAL A 486 -5.22 25.17 -4.47
C VAL A 486 -5.82 26.00 -3.34
N ALA A 487 -7.10 26.34 -3.42
CA ALA A 487 -7.82 26.99 -2.32
C ALA A 487 -8.34 25.94 -1.32
N ALA A 488 -8.13 26.16 -0.03
CA ALA A 488 -8.61 25.27 1.02
C ALA A 488 -10.14 25.31 1.17
N LYS A 489 -10.77 24.14 1.36
CA LYS A 489 -12.17 23.99 1.78
C LYS A 489 -12.27 23.05 3.00
N PRO A 490 -12.86 23.50 4.13
CA PRO A 490 -13.09 22.64 5.29
C PRO A 490 -14.02 21.45 4.95
N PRO A 491 -13.78 20.25 5.51
CA PRO A 491 -14.51 19.02 5.18
C PRO A 491 -15.83 18.88 5.96
N ILE A 492 -16.55 19.98 6.22
CA ILE A 492 -17.80 19.97 7.00
C ILE A 492 -18.96 19.29 6.28
N ASP A 493 -18.88 19.21 4.95
CA ASP A 493 -19.84 18.57 4.06
C ASP A 493 -19.42 17.15 3.65
N LEU A 494 -18.30 16.65 4.19
CA LEU A 494 -17.90 15.25 4.07
C LEU A 494 -18.46 14.43 5.24
N PRO A 495 -18.77 13.13 5.04
CA PRO A 495 -19.01 12.22 6.13
C PRO A 495 -17.85 12.27 7.14
N SER A 496 -18.13 12.22 8.44
CA SER A 496 -17.05 12.26 9.44
C SER A 496 -16.23 10.97 9.48
N SER A 497 -16.78 9.88 8.94
CA SER A 497 -16.21 8.54 9.00
C SER A 497 -16.09 7.93 7.61
N ARG A 498 -15.09 7.07 7.43
CA ARG A 498 -14.81 6.44 6.14
C ARG A 498 -14.35 5.00 6.31
N CYS A 499 -14.84 4.14 5.41
CA CYS A 499 -14.37 2.79 5.23
C CYS A 499 -13.46 2.72 4.00
N PHE A 500 -12.28 2.13 4.17
CA PHE A 500 -11.36 1.72 3.12
C PHE A 500 -11.52 0.22 2.96
N ARG A 501 -12.52 -0.20 2.17
CA ARG A 501 -13.07 -1.56 2.25
C ARG A 501 -12.09 -2.60 1.72
N GLY A 502 -11.40 -2.31 0.62
CA GLY A 502 -10.46 -3.24 0.00
C GLY A 502 -9.21 -3.49 0.86
N THR A 503 -8.77 -2.50 1.64
CA THR A 503 -7.71 -2.65 2.65
C THR A 503 -8.23 -3.08 4.02
N GLY A 504 -9.55 -3.03 4.22
CA GLY A 504 -10.26 -3.49 5.41
C GLY A 504 -9.96 -2.66 6.65
N GLN A 505 -10.01 -1.34 6.51
CA GLN A 505 -9.88 -0.39 7.62
C GLN A 505 -11.08 0.56 7.64
N ALA A 506 -11.60 0.88 8.83
CA ALA A 506 -12.63 1.90 9.00
C ALA A 506 -12.21 2.89 10.09
N MET A 507 -12.37 4.18 9.79
CA MET A 507 -12.05 5.29 10.69
C MET A 507 -13.38 5.95 11.06
N LEU A 508 -13.84 5.67 12.28
CA LEU A 508 -15.06 6.22 12.84
C LEU A 508 -14.67 7.46 13.64
N ASN A 509 -15.01 8.65 13.16
CA ASN A 509 -14.74 9.91 13.84
C ASN A 509 -16.03 10.65 14.18
N SER A 510 -16.04 11.32 15.32
CA SER A 510 -17.09 12.28 15.66
C SER A 510 -17.03 13.54 14.78
N ASN A 511 -15.83 13.98 14.38
CA ASN A 511 -15.61 15.07 13.44
C ASN A 511 -14.21 14.98 12.79
N LEU A 512 -13.97 15.78 11.75
CA LEU A 512 -12.68 15.85 11.04
C LEU A 512 -11.91 17.16 11.29
N LEU A 513 -12.48 18.10 12.04
CA LEU A 513 -11.98 19.47 12.14
C LEU A 513 -10.80 19.60 13.11
N GLY A 514 -10.79 18.80 14.18
CA GLY A 514 -9.73 18.88 15.18
C GLY A 514 -9.79 17.73 16.20
N GLY A 515 -8.63 17.21 16.54
CA GLY A 515 -8.41 16.07 17.41
C GLY A 515 -8.81 16.34 18.85
N GLU A 516 -8.65 17.58 19.33
CA GLU A 516 -8.98 17.99 20.72
C GLU A 516 -10.46 17.84 21.08
N ASP A 517 -11.33 17.85 20.07
CA ASP A 517 -12.78 17.61 20.19
C ASP A 517 -13.23 16.34 19.47
N ASN A 518 -12.30 15.57 18.91
CA ASN A 518 -12.63 14.33 18.19
C ASN A 518 -12.52 13.11 19.11
N VAL A 519 -13.55 12.27 19.07
CA VAL A 519 -13.51 10.87 19.49
C VAL A 519 -13.41 10.01 18.23
N GLN A 520 -12.41 9.14 18.21
CA GLN A 520 -12.10 8.29 17.07
C GLN A 520 -11.93 6.83 17.49
N LEU A 521 -12.54 5.94 16.71
CA LEU A 521 -12.26 4.51 16.71
C LEU A 521 -11.69 4.10 15.35
N VAL A 522 -10.54 3.43 15.34
CA VAL A 522 -9.97 2.84 14.12
C VAL A 522 -10.17 1.34 14.20
N PHE A 523 -10.81 0.75 13.20
CA PHE A 523 -11.11 -0.68 13.13
C PHE A 523 -10.39 -1.32 11.93
N LYS A 524 -9.89 -2.55 12.11
CA LYS A 524 -9.26 -3.33 11.04
C LYS A 524 -9.86 -4.74 10.94
N SER A 525 -10.32 -5.11 9.75
CA SER A 525 -10.56 -6.49 9.35
C SER A 525 -10.30 -6.63 7.84
N SER A 526 -9.13 -7.18 7.49
CA SER A 526 -8.47 -6.94 6.19
C SER A 526 -8.44 -8.16 5.27
N PRO A 527 -8.85 -8.01 3.99
CA PRO A 527 -8.68 -9.04 2.97
C PRO A 527 -7.22 -9.36 2.66
N PHE A 528 -6.30 -8.42 2.91
CA PHE A 528 -4.86 -8.64 2.80
C PHE A 528 -4.31 -9.53 3.92
N GLY A 529 -5.12 -9.76 4.95
CA GLY A 529 -4.77 -10.46 6.16
C GLY A 529 -3.77 -9.73 7.05
N THR A 530 -2.75 -10.44 7.51
CA THR A 530 -1.70 -9.90 8.40
C THR A 530 -0.33 -9.82 7.71
N GLN A 531 -0.27 -9.94 6.39
CA GLN A 531 1.01 -9.97 5.67
C GLN A 531 1.74 -8.63 5.71
N SER A 532 3.08 -8.67 5.59
CA SER A 532 3.95 -7.50 5.51
C SER A 532 3.81 -6.59 6.75
N HIS A 533 3.73 -5.28 6.56
CA HIS A 533 3.74 -4.30 7.64
C HIS A 533 2.36 -3.99 8.24
N GLY A 534 1.26 -4.48 7.65
CA GLY A 534 -0.11 -4.39 8.19
C GLY A 534 -0.50 -5.65 8.96
N TYR A 535 0.31 -6.01 9.96
CA TYR A 535 0.28 -7.33 10.60
C TYR A 535 -0.74 -7.48 11.73
N GLU A 536 -1.42 -6.41 12.13
CA GLU A 536 -2.36 -6.46 13.23
C GLU A 536 -3.54 -7.39 12.91
N ALA A 537 -3.97 -8.10 13.96
CA ALA A 537 -5.05 -9.06 13.90
C ALA A 537 -6.34 -8.42 13.35
N ASN A 538 -7.11 -9.20 12.59
CA ASN A 538 -8.42 -8.77 12.12
C ASN A 538 -9.42 -8.70 13.27
N ASN A 539 -10.44 -7.89 13.08
CA ASN A 539 -11.36 -7.38 14.09
C ASN A 539 -10.69 -6.60 15.24
N ALA A 540 -9.44 -6.15 15.10
CA ALA A 540 -8.81 -5.28 16.10
C ALA A 540 -9.32 -3.83 16.00
N PHE A 541 -9.25 -3.10 17.12
CA PHE A 541 -9.53 -1.67 17.14
C PHE A 541 -8.52 -0.87 17.96
N THR A 542 -8.42 0.44 17.72
CA THR A 542 -7.82 1.43 18.63
C THR A 542 -8.82 2.52 18.94
N PHE A 543 -8.65 3.22 20.06
CA PHE A 543 -9.57 4.26 20.52
C PHE A 543 -8.81 5.50 21.02
N ASN A 544 -9.12 6.62 20.39
CA ASN A 544 -8.57 7.94 20.67
C ASN A 544 -9.70 8.89 21.06
N ALA A 545 -9.47 9.75 22.05
CA ALA A 545 -10.45 10.74 22.47
C ALA A 545 -9.76 12.04 22.85
N TYR A 546 -10.30 13.16 22.39
CA TYR A 546 -9.83 14.50 22.75
C TYR A 546 -8.33 14.71 22.49
N GLY A 547 -7.83 14.15 21.37
CA GLY A 547 -6.44 14.27 20.92
C GLY A 547 -5.46 13.31 21.60
N GLU A 548 -5.94 12.45 22.50
CA GLU A 548 -5.13 11.54 23.30
C GLU A 548 -5.49 10.07 23.03
N ARG A 549 -4.48 9.22 23.15
CA ARG A 549 -4.59 7.77 22.98
C ARG A 549 -5.08 7.11 24.26
N LEU A 550 -6.14 6.30 24.18
CA LEU A 550 -6.70 5.60 25.34
C LEU A 550 -6.53 4.09 25.20
N LEU A 551 -7.11 3.49 24.15
CA LEU A 551 -6.89 2.08 23.82
C LEU A 551 -5.99 1.96 22.61
N ILE A 552 -4.82 1.35 22.81
CA ILE A 552 -3.74 1.34 21.83
C ILE A 552 -3.49 -0.06 21.27
N ARG A 553 -2.75 -0.14 20.17
CA ARG A 553 -1.93 -1.31 19.86
C ARG A 553 -0.60 -1.20 20.62
N THR A 554 0.04 -2.32 20.93
CA THR A 554 1.23 -2.33 21.82
C THR A 554 2.49 -2.83 21.14
N GLY A 555 3.60 -2.59 21.84
CA GLY A 555 4.95 -2.94 21.39
C GLY A 555 5.51 -1.89 20.43
N ARG A 556 6.84 -1.84 20.35
CA ARG A 556 7.56 -0.94 19.44
C ARG A 556 8.64 -1.71 18.70
N ARG A 557 8.67 -1.56 17.37
CA ARG A 557 9.67 -2.26 16.56
C ARG A 557 11.07 -1.83 16.95
N ASP A 558 11.84 -2.77 17.49
CA ASP A 558 13.27 -2.57 17.70
C ASP A 558 14.02 -2.71 16.36
N SER A 559 13.89 -3.83 15.68
CA SER A 559 14.37 -4.10 14.33
C SER A 559 13.43 -5.07 13.64
N TYR A 560 13.33 -4.99 12.32
CA TYR A 560 12.45 -5.89 11.59
C TYR A 560 12.85 -7.36 11.80
N GLY A 561 11.87 -8.20 12.15
CA GLY A 561 12.00 -9.65 12.25
C GLY A 561 12.74 -10.16 13.51
N THR A 562 12.91 -9.33 14.54
CA THR A 562 13.38 -9.76 15.87
C THR A 562 12.33 -10.59 16.61
N GLU A 563 12.70 -11.21 17.73
CA GLU A 563 11.77 -11.98 18.55
C GLU A 563 10.60 -11.13 19.09
N HIS A 564 10.85 -9.91 19.58
CA HIS A 564 9.77 -9.01 20.00
C HIS A 564 8.83 -8.66 18.83
N HIS A 565 9.39 -8.35 17.66
CA HIS A 565 8.56 -8.05 16.49
C HIS A 565 7.69 -9.25 16.10
N LYS A 566 8.27 -10.46 16.02
CA LYS A 566 7.58 -11.67 15.54
C LYS A 566 6.62 -12.31 16.55
N ASN A 567 6.94 -12.25 17.84
CA ASN A 567 6.26 -13.03 18.88
C ASN A 567 5.52 -12.17 19.91
N TRP A 568 5.59 -10.84 19.76
CA TRP A 568 4.67 -9.91 20.44
C TRP A 568 3.85 -9.14 19.41
N MET A 569 4.50 -8.29 18.61
CA MET A 569 3.80 -7.30 17.79
C MET A 569 2.95 -7.92 16.66
N TRP A 570 3.35 -9.06 16.12
CA TRP A 570 2.57 -9.78 15.09
C TRP A 570 1.46 -10.67 15.66
N GLU A 571 1.32 -10.73 16.98
CA GLU A 571 0.36 -11.60 17.66
C GLU A 571 -0.88 -10.84 18.11
N THR A 572 -2.02 -11.55 18.16
CA THR A 572 -3.32 -11.00 18.54
C THR A 572 -3.32 -10.42 19.94
N LYS A 573 -2.50 -10.98 20.84
CA LYS A 573 -2.31 -10.51 22.22
C LYS A 573 -1.69 -9.10 22.35
N SER A 574 -1.27 -8.48 21.25
CA SER A 574 -0.69 -7.13 21.24
C SER A 574 -1.68 -6.04 20.82
N VAL A 575 -2.91 -6.41 20.45
CA VAL A 575 -3.95 -5.50 19.95
C VAL A 575 -5.29 -5.77 20.64
N ASN A 576 -6.19 -4.78 20.62
CA ASN A 576 -7.52 -4.91 21.22
C ASN A 576 -8.43 -5.85 20.39
N SER A 577 -8.27 -7.15 20.58
CA SER A 577 -8.96 -8.22 19.87
C SER A 577 -9.05 -9.47 20.76
N ILE A 578 -9.44 -10.62 20.18
CA ILE A 578 -9.72 -11.86 20.93
C ILE A 578 -8.80 -12.98 20.48
N SER A 579 -8.10 -13.63 21.41
CA SER A 579 -7.42 -14.92 21.18
C SER A 579 -8.31 -16.10 21.58
N VAL A 580 -8.03 -17.28 21.03
CA VAL A 580 -8.82 -18.51 21.28
C VAL A 580 -7.89 -19.58 21.84
N ASN A 581 -8.16 -20.11 23.04
CA ASN A 581 -7.26 -20.99 23.78
C ASN A 581 -5.86 -20.39 23.99
N GLY A 582 -5.77 -19.07 24.21
CA GLY A 582 -4.49 -18.35 24.24
C GLY A 582 -3.78 -18.20 22.89
N GLU A 583 -4.31 -18.79 21.82
CA GLU A 583 -3.69 -18.78 20.49
C GLU A 583 -4.11 -17.55 19.67
N SER A 584 -3.13 -16.97 18.98
CA SER A 584 -3.34 -15.85 18.06
C SER A 584 -3.91 -16.29 16.72
N GLN A 585 -4.42 -15.31 15.96
CA GLN A 585 -4.59 -15.43 14.51
C GLN A 585 -3.27 -15.81 13.83
N LEU A 586 -3.35 -16.31 12.60
CA LEU A 586 -2.17 -16.61 11.78
C LEU A 586 -1.33 -15.33 11.64
N LYS A 587 -0.12 -15.35 12.20
CA LYS A 587 0.77 -14.19 12.24
C LYS A 587 1.49 -13.99 10.92
N HIS A 588 1.60 -12.73 10.50
CA HIS A 588 2.36 -12.31 9.32
C HIS A 588 2.04 -13.14 8.04
N SER A 589 0.75 -13.30 7.73
CA SER A 589 0.26 -14.20 6.67
C SER A 589 -0.86 -13.59 5.84
N ALA A 590 -0.80 -13.76 4.51
CA ALA A 590 -1.86 -13.38 3.59
C ALA A 590 -3.11 -14.26 3.71
N GLN A 591 -2.96 -15.46 4.29
CA GLN A 591 -4.08 -16.37 4.57
C GLN A 591 -4.86 -15.96 5.82
N SER A 592 -4.30 -15.09 6.65
CA SER A 592 -4.94 -14.61 7.88
C SER A 592 -6.00 -13.56 7.57
N GLN A 593 -7.01 -13.90 6.76
CA GLN A 593 -7.93 -12.95 6.17
C GLN A 593 -9.08 -12.59 7.12
N GLY A 594 -9.46 -11.31 7.09
CA GLY A 594 -10.74 -10.82 7.58
C GLY A 594 -11.40 -9.95 6.52
N GLU A 595 -12.53 -9.38 6.85
CA GLU A 595 -13.21 -8.42 5.99
C GLU A 595 -14.12 -7.49 6.79
N ILE A 596 -14.31 -6.27 6.30
CA ILE A 596 -15.39 -5.39 6.75
C ILE A 596 -16.65 -5.79 5.97
N THR A 597 -17.58 -6.44 6.65
CA THR A 597 -18.84 -6.91 6.08
C THR A 597 -19.87 -5.80 5.97
N ASP A 598 -19.74 -4.77 6.82
CA ASP A 598 -20.70 -3.67 6.85
C ASP A 598 -20.11 -2.35 7.35
N PHE A 599 -20.65 -1.24 6.86
CA PHE A 599 -20.30 0.12 7.29
C PHE A 599 -21.46 1.10 7.06
N ALA A 600 -21.74 1.96 8.02
CA ALA A 600 -22.62 3.12 7.87
C ALA A 600 -22.06 4.33 8.62
N CYS A 601 -22.31 5.52 8.08
CA CYS A 601 -21.94 6.80 8.70
C CYS A 601 -23.11 7.78 8.55
N THR A 602 -23.67 8.19 9.68
CA THR A 602 -24.74 9.21 9.78
C THR A 602 -24.28 10.34 10.70
N PRO A 603 -25.01 11.47 10.80
CA PRO A 603 -24.66 12.53 11.73
C PRO A 603 -24.58 12.10 13.21
N LEU A 604 -25.42 11.14 13.63
CA LEU A 604 -25.50 10.68 15.03
C LEU A 604 -24.75 9.37 15.30
N PHE A 605 -24.74 8.47 14.31
CA PHE A 605 -24.26 7.10 14.46
C PHE A 605 -23.26 6.73 13.38
N ASP A 606 -22.20 6.04 13.77
CA ASP A 606 -21.45 5.16 12.87
C ASP A 606 -21.69 3.70 13.23
N TYR A 607 -21.57 2.84 12.22
CA TYR A 607 -21.61 1.41 12.37
C TYR A 607 -20.51 0.77 11.54
N VAL A 608 -19.85 -0.25 12.09
CA VAL A 608 -18.95 -1.12 11.33
C VAL A 608 -19.08 -2.56 11.81
N ALA A 609 -19.08 -3.51 10.88
CA ALA A 609 -19.05 -4.93 11.18
C ALA A 609 -17.89 -5.60 10.45
N GLY A 610 -17.23 -6.55 11.11
CA GLY A 610 -16.17 -7.36 10.50
C GLY A 610 -16.24 -8.83 10.89
N GLU A 611 -15.76 -9.69 9.98
CA GLU A 611 -15.64 -11.14 10.14
C GLU A 611 -14.16 -11.53 10.07
N ALA A 612 -13.71 -12.40 10.98
CA ALA A 612 -12.30 -12.74 11.13
C ALA A 612 -12.01 -14.25 11.33
N ALA A 613 -13.00 -15.14 11.27
CA ALA A 613 -12.81 -16.57 11.51
C ALA A 613 -11.72 -17.21 10.64
N LYS A 614 -11.63 -16.82 9.36
CA LYS A 614 -10.58 -17.29 8.43
C LYS A 614 -9.16 -17.02 8.95
N SER A 615 -8.98 -16.01 9.80
CA SER A 615 -7.70 -15.67 10.42
C SER A 615 -7.25 -16.67 11.50
N TYR A 616 -8.14 -17.53 12.00
CA TYR A 616 -7.84 -18.45 13.11
C TYR A 616 -7.41 -19.84 12.65
N GLY A 617 -7.12 -20.03 11.36
CA GLY A 617 -6.59 -21.30 10.84
C GLY A 617 -7.56 -22.48 11.03
N GLY A 618 -8.87 -22.23 10.91
CA GLY A 618 -9.90 -23.26 11.03
C GLY A 618 -10.37 -23.56 12.46
N ARG A 619 -9.93 -22.81 13.48
CA ARG A 619 -10.40 -22.97 14.87
C ARG A 619 -11.78 -22.37 15.14
N LEU A 620 -12.23 -21.44 14.29
CA LEU A 620 -13.52 -20.77 14.39
C LEU A 620 -14.34 -20.99 13.11
N ASN A 621 -15.64 -21.20 13.27
CA ASN A 621 -16.62 -21.13 12.19
C ASN A 621 -16.99 -19.68 11.88
N SER A 622 -17.08 -18.82 12.92
CA SER A 622 -17.37 -17.39 12.79
C SER A 622 -16.75 -16.60 13.94
N PHE A 623 -16.26 -15.39 13.64
CA PHE A 623 -15.96 -14.34 14.60
C PHE A 623 -16.40 -13.02 13.99
N LYS A 624 -17.60 -12.59 14.39
CA LYS A 624 -18.17 -11.31 13.96
C LYS A 624 -18.11 -10.27 15.07
N ARG A 625 -17.52 -9.12 14.77
CA ARG A 625 -17.48 -7.94 15.64
C ARG A 625 -18.33 -6.84 15.02
N ARG A 626 -19.32 -6.33 15.75
CA ARG A 626 -20.16 -5.19 15.35
C ARG A 626 -19.89 -4.06 16.32
N ILE A 627 -19.61 -2.88 15.78
CA ILE A 627 -19.30 -1.68 16.56
C ILE A 627 -20.30 -0.61 16.15
N LEU A 628 -21.09 -0.14 17.11
CA LEU A 628 -21.95 1.02 16.98
C LEU A 628 -21.33 2.18 17.76
N PHE A 629 -21.11 3.31 17.10
CA PHE A 629 -20.58 4.52 17.73
C PHE A 629 -21.65 5.62 17.69
N TYR A 630 -22.21 5.94 18.86
CA TYR A 630 -23.02 7.13 19.06
C TYR A 630 -22.09 8.32 19.34
N LYS A 631 -22.06 9.27 18.41
CA LYS A 631 -21.07 10.36 18.42
C LYS A 631 -21.42 11.43 19.44
N PRO A 632 -20.44 11.93 20.23
CA PRO A 632 -19.13 11.35 20.53
C PRO A 632 -19.14 10.43 21.77
N ASP A 633 -20.29 10.23 22.42
CA ASP A 633 -20.40 9.82 23.82
C ASP A 633 -20.28 8.31 24.12
N ALA A 634 -20.51 7.42 23.15
CA ALA A 634 -20.51 5.98 23.44
C ALA A 634 -20.19 5.09 22.24
N VAL A 635 -19.31 4.11 22.46
CA VAL A 635 -19.08 2.98 21.55
C VAL A 635 -19.63 1.72 22.19
N VAL A 636 -20.42 0.95 21.45
CA VAL A 636 -20.93 -0.36 21.85
C VAL A 636 -20.38 -1.42 20.90
N ILE A 637 -19.76 -2.46 21.46
CA ILE A 637 -19.13 -3.56 20.74
C ILE A 637 -19.87 -4.85 21.07
N PHE A 638 -20.33 -5.53 20.03
CA PHE A 638 -20.93 -6.87 20.09
C PHE A 638 -20.06 -7.85 19.34
N ASP A 639 -19.49 -8.81 20.06
CA ASP A 639 -18.75 -9.93 19.49
C ASP A 639 -19.58 -11.20 19.58
N THR A 640 -19.63 -11.97 18.48
CA THR A 640 -20.15 -13.34 18.49
C THR A 640 -19.09 -14.26 17.91
N LEU A 641 -18.67 -15.26 18.67
CA LEU A 641 -17.70 -16.26 18.24
C LEU A 641 -18.33 -17.65 18.31
N ASP A 642 -18.13 -18.45 17.26
CA ASP A 642 -18.46 -19.87 17.21
C ASP A 642 -17.19 -20.64 16.89
N ALA A 643 -16.67 -21.34 17.90
CA ALA A 643 -15.52 -22.22 17.78
C ALA A 643 -15.91 -23.59 17.22
N VAL A 644 -14.97 -24.26 16.57
CA VAL A 644 -15.18 -25.64 16.08
C VAL A 644 -15.31 -26.62 17.25
N GLU A 645 -14.51 -26.41 18.29
CA GLU A 645 -14.54 -27.14 19.56
C GLU A 645 -14.67 -26.15 20.72
N ALA A 646 -15.11 -26.62 21.89
CA ALA A 646 -15.20 -25.76 23.07
C ALA A 646 -13.82 -25.16 23.42
N ALA A 647 -13.76 -23.83 23.58
CA ALA A 647 -12.52 -23.09 23.76
C ALA A 647 -12.66 -22.01 24.84
N THR A 648 -11.54 -21.60 25.42
CA THR A 648 -11.50 -20.34 26.18
C THR A 648 -11.25 -19.18 25.23
N PHE A 649 -11.75 -18.01 25.60
CA PHE A 649 -11.61 -16.78 24.82
C PHE A 649 -10.97 -15.70 25.68
N ASP A 650 -9.95 -15.05 25.14
CA ASP A 650 -9.13 -14.04 25.80
C ASP A 650 -9.36 -12.69 25.13
N PHE A 651 -10.15 -11.80 25.74
CA PHE A 651 -10.36 -10.44 25.26
C PHE A 651 -9.24 -9.53 25.76
N HIS A 652 -8.41 -9.04 24.84
CA HIS A 652 -7.29 -8.16 25.15
C HIS A 652 -7.69 -6.69 25.08
N LEU A 653 -7.22 -5.90 26.05
CA LEU A 653 -7.24 -4.44 26.02
C LEU A 653 -5.88 -3.89 26.40
N HIS A 654 -5.49 -2.78 25.79
CA HIS A 654 -4.19 -2.18 26.06
C HIS A 654 -4.24 -0.66 26.20
N ALA A 655 -3.41 -0.13 27.10
CA ALA A 655 -3.30 1.29 27.37
C ALA A 655 -1.84 1.70 27.62
N ILE A 656 -1.55 3.00 27.48
CA ILE A 656 -0.24 3.57 27.80
C ILE A 656 0.00 3.53 29.32
N ASN A 657 -1.03 3.88 30.09
CA ASN A 657 -1.00 3.94 31.56
C ASN A 657 -1.75 2.75 32.16
N ALA A 658 -1.46 2.44 33.43
CA ALA A 658 -2.16 1.39 34.16
C ALA A 658 -3.67 1.65 34.17
N MET A 659 -4.45 0.61 33.90
CA MET A 659 -5.91 0.66 34.02
C MET A 659 -6.32 0.51 35.49
N ASP A 660 -7.25 1.34 35.92
CA ASP A 660 -7.93 1.26 37.22
C ASP A 660 -9.10 0.28 37.10
N ILE A 661 -8.88 -0.96 37.51
CA ILE A 661 -9.83 -2.07 37.40
C ILE A 661 -10.64 -2.16 38.69
N ARG A 662 -11.81 -1.53 38.72
CA ARG A 662 -12.71 -1.55 39.88
C ARG A 662 -13.64 -2.75 39.86
N SER A 663 -14.09 -3.11 38.66
CA SER A 663 -14.81 -4.35 38.32
C SER A 663 -14.72 -4.56 36.80
N GLN A 664 -15.23 -5.68 36.28
CA GLN A 664 -15.32 -5.87 34.82
C GLN A 664 -16.25 -4.85 34.14
N GLN A 665 -17.22 -4.27 34.88
CA GLN A 665 -18.14 -3.25 34.37
C GLN A 665 -17.61 -1.82 34.57
N ASP A 666 -16.49 -1.62 35.28
CA ASP A 666 -15.88 -0.31 35.51
C ASP A 666 -14.35 -0.39 35.47
N ILE A 667 -13.82 -0.54 34.25
CA ILE A 667 -12.38 -0.46 33.97
C ILE A 667 -12.11 0.95 33.44
N ARG A 668 -11.30 1.73 34.16
CA ARG A 668 -11.01 3.12 33.77
C ARG A 668 -9.57 3.27 33.33
N MET A 669 -9.38 4.09 32.30
CA MET A 669 -8.05 4.51 31.85
C MET A 669 -8.05 6.00 31.55
N GLN A 670 -6.92 6.63 31.85
CA GLN A 670 -6.70 8.04 31.62
C GLN A 670 -5.34 8.23 30.97
N ASN A 671 -5.27 9.12 30.00
CA ASN A 671 -4.02 9.59 29.44
C ASN A 671 -4.12 11.11 29.21
N ASN A 672 -3.27 11.86 29.92
CA ASN A 672 -3.33 13.31 29.96
C ASN A 672 -4.75 13.81 30.33
N GLY A 673 -5.34 14.66 29.48
CA GLY A 673 -6.66 15.26 29.67
C GLY A 673 -7.85 14.41 29.20
N ALA A 674 -7.61 13.20 28.69
CA ALA A 674 -8.67 12.31 28.21
C ALA A 674 -8.76 11.05 29.09
N ALA A 675 -9.98 10.54 29.24
CA ALA A 675 -10.25 9.29 29.93
C ALA A 675 -11.36 8.50 29.22
N CYS A 676 -11.43 7.20 29.48
CA CYS A 676 -12.63 6.42 29.18
C CYS A 676 -12.91 5.36 30.24
N GLN A 677 -14.18 4.99 30.32
CA GLN A 677 -14.65 3.79 31.00
C GLN A 677 -14.87 2.70 29.96
N VAL A 678 -14.37 1.50 30.24
CA VAL A 678 -14.73 0.27 29.55
C VAL A 678 -15.55 -0.60 30.50
N ALA A 679 -16.75 -0.96 30.05
CA ALA A 679 -17.64 -1.87 30.77
C ALA A 679 -17.82 -3.15 29.94
N MET A 680 -17.27 -4.27 30.41
CA MET A 680 -17.52 -5.61 29.88
C MET A 680 -18.77 -6.16 30.57
N LEU A 681 -19.89 -6.11 29.86
CA LEU A 681 -21.22 -6.39 30.42
C LEU A 681 -21.68 -7.82 30.21
N TRP A 682 -21.03 -8.56 29.32
CA TRP A 682 -21.25 -9.99 29.12
C TRP A 682 -20.00 -10.62 28.51
N PRO A 683 -19.61 -11.84 28.92
CA PRO A 683 -20.12 -12.63 30.05
C PRO A 683 -19.92 -11.94 31.41
N ASN A 684 -20.63 -12.40 32.45
CA ASN A 684 -20.66 -11.75 33.77
C ASN A 684 -19.58 -12.22 34.76
N ASP A 685 -18.69 -13.13 34.37
CA ASP A 685 -17.76 -13.80 35.29
C ASP A 685 -16.32 -13.88 34.75
N LEU A 686 -15.88 -12.89 33.96
CA LEU A 686 -14.56 -12.89 33.33
C LEU A 686 -13.42 -12.92 34.36
N ALA A 687 -12.38 -13.70 34.07
CA ALA A 687 -11.12 -13.66 34.81
C ALA A 687 -10.25 -12.54 34.24
N ILE A 688 -10.12 -11.44 34.98
CA ILE A 688 -9.38 -10.24 34.54
C ILE A 688 -7.99 -10.21 35.18
N THR A 689 -6.98 -10.04 34.34
CA THR A 689 -5.60 -9.79 34.77
C THR A 689 -5.02 -8.58 34.04
N GLN A 690 -4.02 -7.93 34.63
CA GLN A 690 -3.26 -6.85 33.99
C GLN A 690 -1.77 -7.03 34.25
N SER A 691 -0.95 -6.73 33.24
CA SER A 691 0.52 -6.77 33.29
C SER A 691 1.13 -5.61 32.52
N ASP A 692 2.33 -5.19 32.88
CA ASP A 692 3.19 -4.25 32.12
C ASP A 692 4.32 -4.98 31.36
N LYS A 693 4.27 -6.32 31.33
CA LYS A 693 5.33 -7.16 30.77
C LYS A 693 5.03 -7.54 29.33
N PHE A 694 6.01 -7.29 28.48
CA PHE A 694 6.13 -7.85 27.15
C PHE A 694 6.82 -9.21 27.20
N ASP A 695 6.26 -10.20 26.49
CA ASP A 695 6.90 -11.51 26.32
C ASP A 695 6.92 -11.94 24.82
N PRO A 696 8.09 -11.89 24.16
CA PRO A 696 9.39 -11.47 24.68
C PRO A 696 9.51 -9.92 24.76
N PRO A 697 10.35 -9.38 25.66
CA PRO A 697 10.57 -7.94 25.74
C PRO A 697 11.31 -7.39 24.52
N PRO A 698 11.12 -6.10 24.18
CA PRO A 698 11.91 -5.47 23.13
C PRO A 698 13.39 -5.40 23.53
N ARG A 699 14.30 -5.26 22.55
CA ARG A 699 15.74 -5.10 22.83
C ARG A 699 16.00 -3.97 23.85
N PRO A 700 17.06 -4.07 24.70
CA PRO A 700 17.30 -3.15 25.83
C PRO A 700 17.33 -1.65 25.52
N ARG A 701 17.60 -1.27 24.26
CA ARG A 701 17.59 0.13 23.79
C ARG A 701 16.20 0.74 23.61
N ILE A 702 15.16 -0.10 23.53
CA ILE A 702 13.77 0.35 23.52
C ILE A 702 13.29 0.31 24.97
N LYS A 703 13.10 1.49 25.55
CA LYS A 703 12.45 1.65 26.85
C LYS A 703 10.98 1.92 26.59
N LEU A 704 10.14 0.93 26.92
CA LEU A 704 8.70 0.97 26.68
C LEU A 704 8.01 0.34 27.88
N VAL A 705 7.00 1.04 28.40
CA VAL A 705 6.08 0.54 29.42
C VAL A 705 4.69 0.83 28.89
N GLU A 706 3.91 -0.22 28.72
CA GLU A 706 2.52 -0.21 28.30
C GLU A 706 1.81 -1.28 29.12
N TYR A 707 0.49 -1.18 29.27
CA TYR A 707 -0.29 -2.07 30.11
C TYR A 707 -1.22 -2.93 29.26
N HIS A 708 -1.32 -4.20 29.63
CA HIS A 708 -2.03 -5.23 28.91
C HIS A 708 -3.02 -5.90 29.85
N LEU A 709 -4.31 -5.71 29.60
CA LEU A 709 -5.40 -6.38 30.29
C LEU A 709 -5.85 -7.58 29.46
N ASN A 710 -5.99 -8.73 30.11
CA ASN A 710 -6.65 -9.91 29.54
C ASN A 710 -7.90 -10.23 30.35
N ALA A 711 -9.06 -10.30 29.68
CA ALA A 711 -10.32 -10.76 30.24
C ALA A 711 -10.69 -12.11 29.63
N GLN A 712 -10.54 -13.18 30.40
CA GLN A 712 -10.69 -14.55 29.93
C GLN A 712 -12.01 -15.18 30.39
N THR A 713 -12.67 -15.95 29.51
CA THR A 713 -13.79 -16.82 29.89
C THR A 713 -13.32 -17.94 30.83
N ARG A 714 -14.02 -18.17 31.95
CA ARG A 714 -13.60 -19.17 32.96
C ARG A 714 -13.73 -20.62 32.52
N GLN A 715 -14.65 -20.90 31.61
CA GLN A 715 -14.94 -22.25 31.14
C GLN A 715 -14.82 -22.30 29.63
N PRO A 716 -14.31 -23.40 29.06
CA PRO A 716 -14.38 -23.62 27.63
C PRO A 716 -15.83 -23.64 27.14
N GLN A 717 -16.12 -22.89 26.09
CA GLN A 717 -17.44 -22.81 25.48
C GLN A 717 -17.29 -22.89 23.96
N ARG A 718 -18.25 -23.51 23.28
CA ARG A 718 -18.25 -23.52 21.82
C ARG A 718 -18.62 -22.15 21.27
N GLN A 719 -19.62 -21.51 21.87
CA GLN A 719 -20.11 -20.20 21.48
C GLN A 719 -19.97 -19.24 22.63
N VAL A 720 -19.53 -18.02 22.32
CA VAL A 720 -19.48 -16.93 23.28
C VAL A 720 -19.92 -15.63 22.62
N GLU A 721 -20.58 -14.80 23.42
CA GLU A 721 -20.96 -13.45 23.07
C GLU A 721 -20.18 -12.53 24.00
N PHE A 722 -19.65 -11.41 23.50
CA PHE A 722 -19.18 -10.32 24.34
C PHE A 722 -19.98 -9.05 24.07
N VAL A 723 -20.38 -8.37 25.14
CA VAL A 723 -21.03 -7.05 25.07
C VAL A 723 -20.17 -6.06 25.84
N THR A 724 -19.54 -5.13 25.13
CA THR A 724 -18.60 -4.16 25.72
C THR A 724 -19.02 -2.74 25.38
N VAL A 725 -18.97 -1.83 26.35
CA VAL A 725 -19.26 -0.41 26.16
C VAL A 725 -18.02 0.42 26.49
N ILE A 726 -17.67 1.37 25.63
CA ILE A 726 -16.60 2.35 25.86
C ILE A 726 -17.24 3.74 25.91
N ARG A 727 -17.01 4.48 27.00
CA ARG A 727 -17.52 5.85 27.19
C ARG A 727 -16.35 6.81 27.41
N PRO A 728 -16.03 7.68 26.44
CA PRO A 728 -15.01 8.71 26.62
C PRO A 728 -15.55 9.87 27.47
N TYR A 729 -14.66 10.48 28.25
CA TYR A 729 -14.92 11.71 28.98
C TYR A 729 -13.62 12.50 29.16
N ARG A 730 -13.74 13.82 29.35
CA ARG A 730 -12.56 14.63 29.70
C ARG A 730 -12.17 14.31 31.15
N ALA A 731 -10.87 14.20 31.42
CA ALA A 731 -10.37 13.72 32.71
C ALA A 731 -10.73 14.64 33.91
N ASP A 732 -11.09 15.89 33.64
CA ASP A 732 -11.58 16.87 34.60
C ASP A 732 -13.11 16.82 34.81
N GLN A 733 -13.81 15.91 34.12
CA GLN A 733 -15.25 15.71 34.25
C GLN A 733 -15.57 14.38 34.91
N GLU A 734 -16.67 14.35 35.66
CA GLU A 734 -17.23 13.09 36.16
C GLU A 734 -18.06 12.40 35.09
N LEU A 735 -17.86 11.08 34.96
CA LEU A 735 -18.71 10.23 34.14
C LEU A 735 -19.97 9.87 34.93
N THR A 736 -21.14 10.24 34.42
CA THR A 736 -22.43 10.04 35.11
C THR A 736 -23.10 8.73 34.70
N GLY A 737 -23.64 8.01 35.68
CA GLY A 737 -24.35 6.74 35.47
C GLY A 737 -23.45 5.59 34.97
N ASN A 738 -24.00 4.38 34.96
CA ASN A 738 -23.34 3.19 34.40
C ASN A 738 -24.23 2.57 33.30
N PRO A 739 -23.64 1.96 32.27
CA PRO A 739 -24.41 1.18 31.31
C PRO A 739 -25.00 -0.06 31.99
N SER A 740 -26.21 -0.46 31.57
CA SER A 740 -26.89 -1.66 32.04
C SER A 740 -27.28 -2.55 30.87
N LEU A 741 -27.20 -3.87 31.07
CA LEU A 741 -27.51 -4.88 30.07
C LEU A 741 -28.63 -5.79 30.57
N GLU A 742 -29.61 -6.05 29.72
CA GLU A 742 -30.64 -7.07 29.90
C GLU A 742 -30.49 -8.12 28.79
N LYS A 743 -30.39 -9.40 29.18
CA LYS A 743 -30.47 -10.52 28.24
C LYS A 743 -31.93 -10.89 28.04
N THR A 744 -32.39 -10.83 26.80
CA THR A 744 -33.75 -11.16 26.37
C THR A 744 -33.76 -12.54 25.68
N SER A 745 -34.94 -13.05 25.30
CA SER A 745 -35.04 -14.28 24.50
C SER A 745 -34.36 -14.17 23.14
N ASP A 746 -34.35 -12.96 22.58
CA ASP A 746 -33.96 -12.72 21.18
C ASP A 746 -32.58 -12.07 21.05
N GLY A 747 -31.89 -11.84 22.18
CA GLY A 747 -30.58 -11.21 22.22
C GLY A 747 -30.38 -10.29 23.42
N PHE A 748 -29.86 -9.09 23.19
CA PHE A 748 -29.46 -8.15 24.24
C PHE A 748 -30.11 -6.80 24.09
N VAL A 749 -30.53 -6.21 25.21
CA VAL A 749 -30.98 -4.82 25.30
C VAL A 749 -30.07 -4.08 26.27
N LEU A 750 -29.40 -3.07 25.76
CA LEU A 750 -28.46 -2.24 26.48
C LEU A 750 -29.04 -0.84 26.69
N ALA A 751 -28.87 -0.28 27.88
CA ALA A 751 -29.14 1.14 28.14
C ALA A 751 -27.83 1.82 28.57
N VAL A 752 -27.42 2.85 27.83
CA VAL A 752 -26.20 3.61 28.09
C VAL A 752 -26.56 5.06 28.40
N PRO A 753 -26.21 5.58 29.60
CA PRO A 753 -26.34 7.01 29.88
C PRO A 753 -25.40 7.82 28.96
N VAL A 754 -25.95 8.76 28.21
CA VAL A 754 -25.19 9.58 27.24
C VAL A 754 -25.62 11.05 27.35
N LYS A 755 -24.89 11.92 26.66
CA LYS A 755 -25.28 13.31 26.45
C LYS A 755 -25.97 13.43 25.09
N ALA A 756 -26.90 14.36 24.98
CA ALA A 756 -27.52 14.79 23.73
C ALA A 756 -27.57 16.33 23.71
N ALA A 757 -27.96 16.92 22.56
CA ALA A 757 -28.02 18.38 22.41
C ALA A 757 -28.88 19.09 23.48
N ALA A 758 -29.90 18.41 24.03
CA ALA A 758 -30.82 18.93 25.05
C ALA A 758 -30.45 18.55 26.50
N GLY A 759 -29.27 17.95 26.75
CA GLY A 759 -28.82 17.52 28.07
C GLY A 759 -28.65 16.00 28.19
N SER A 760 -29.03 15.41 29.33
CA SER A 760 -28.92 13.96 29.56
C SER A 760 -29.89 13.17 28.68
N ALA A 761 -29.40 12.07 28.12
CA ALA A 761 -30.16 11.14 27.30
C ALA A 761 -29.79 9.69 27.63
N THR A 762 -30.56 8.74 27.12
CA THR A 762 -30.26 7.31 27.18
C THR A 762 -30.19 6.74 25.78
N LEU A 763 -29.08 6.09 25.46
CA LEU A 763 -28.93 5.30 24.25
C LEU A 763 -29.40 3.87 24.56
N LYS A 764 -30.52 3.47 23.98
CA LYS A 764 -31.01 2.09 24.03
C LYS A 764 -30.53 1.34 22.79
N VAL A 765 -29.72 0.30 22.96
CA VAL A 765 -29.20 -0.52 21.85
C VAL A 765 -29.74 -1.93 21.98
N THR A 766 -30.34 -2.45 20.92
CA THR A 766 -30.80 -3.83 20.83
C THR A 766 -29.92 -4.58 19.85
N PHE A 767 -29.41 -5.73 20.26
CA PHE A 767 -28.69 -6.65 19.39
C PHE A 767 -29.44 -7.96 19.31
N ASN A 768 -29.77 -8.40 18.09
CA ASN A 768 -30.33 -9.70 17.81
C ASN A 768 -29.27 -10.56 17.10
N PRO A 769 -28.61 -11.50 17.80
CA PRO A 769 -27.56 -12.33 17.22
C PRO A 769 -28.05 -13.20 16.05
N ALA A 770 -29.30 -13.67 16.09
CA ALA A 770 -29.87 -14.55 15.07
C ALA A 770 -30.12 -13.81 13.75
N ALA A 771 -30.59 -12.57 13.84
CA ALA A 771 -30.80 -11.70 12.67
C ALA A 771 -29.53 -10.94 12.24
N ASP A 772 -28.44 -11.02 13.01
CA ASP A 772 -27.25 -10.18 12.83
C ASP A 772 -27.58 -8.68 12.77
N ALA A 773 -28.53 -8.26 13.62
CA ALA A 773 -29.13 -6.92 13.55
C ALA A 773 -28.83 -6.11 14.81
N VAL A 774 -28.39 -4.86 14.61
CA VAL A 774 -28.19 -3.84 15.65
C VAL A 774 -29.17 -2.70 15.41
N GLN A 775 -29.98 -2.40 16.42
CA GLN A 775 -30.87 -1.25 16.44
C GLN A 775 -30.49 -0.33 17.60
N ALA A 776 -30.57 0.97 17.37
CA ALA A 776 -30.31 1.96 18.41
C ALA A 776 -31.38 3.04 18.42
N LEU A 777 -31.82 3.42 19.63
CA LEU A 777 -32.74 4.51 19.88
C LEU A 777 -32.09 5.46 20.89
N LEU A 778 -31.93 6.72 20.50
CA LEU A 778 -31.54 7.79 21.40
C LEU A 778 -32.81 8.39 22.00
N MET A 779 -32.94 8.30 23.33
CA MET A 779 -34.11 8.76 24.07
C MET A 779 -33.73 9.94 24.96
N ASP A 780 -34.49 11.04 24.90
CA ASP A 780 -34.32 12.17 25.81
C ASP A 780 -34.77 11.83 27.24
N SER A 781 -34.60 12.78 28.17
CA SER A 781 -35.02 12.61 29.57
C SER A 781 -36.53 12.41 29.77
N ALA A 782 -37.36 12.74 28.77
CA ALA A 782 -38.81 12.49 28.76
C ALA A 782 -39.17 11.15 28.08
N GLY A 783 -38.19 10.37 27.63
CA GLY A 783 -38.37 9.09 26.94
C GLY A 783 -38.78 9.22 25.47
N ARG A 784 -38.67 10.41 24.87
CA ARG A 784 -38.96 10.61 23.44
C ARG A 784 -37.78 10.19 22.59
N ILE A 785 -38.04 9.50 21.48
CA ILE A 785 -36.99 9.12 20.51
C ILE A 785 -36.58 10.38 19.74
N ILE A 786 -35.30 10.74 19.86
CA ILE A 786 -34.68 11.91 19.21
C ILE A 786 -33.60 11.53 18.20
N GLY A 787 -33.38 10.22 18.00
CA GLY A 787 -32.50 9.67 16.98
C GLY A 787 -32.62 8.15 16.95
N SER A 788 -32.39 7.55 15.78
CA SER A 788 -32.43 6.10 15.62
C SER A 788 -31.43 5.61 14.59
N PHE A 789 -31.07 4.33 14.69
CA PHE A 789 -30.27 3.62 13.71
C PHE A 789 -30.74 2.17 13.62
N ASP A 790 -30.72 1.60 12.42
CA ASP A 790 -31.00 0.18 12.16
C ASP A 790 -29.97 -0.35 11.15
N SER A 791 -29.21 -1.37 11.53
CA SER A 791 -28.18 -1.94 10.66
C SER A 791 -28.75 -2.70 9.45
N VAL A 792 -30.05 -2.98 9.42
CA VAL A 792 -30.74 -3.64 8.29
C VAL A 792 -31.37 -2.60 7.35
N GLN A 793 -31.76 -1.44 7.87
CA GLN A 793 -32.34 -0.32 7.12
C GLN A 793 -31.45 0.91 7.25
N LYS A 794 -30.37 0.95 6.44
CA LYS A 794 -29.29 1.96 6.53
C LYS A 794 -29.61 3.27 5.84
#